data_AF-A0A3L6P9K5-F1
#
_entry.id   AF-A0A3L6P9K5-F1
#
_cell.length_a   1.000
_cell.length_b   1.000
_cell.length_c   1.000
_cell.angle_alpha   90.00
_cell.angle_beta   90.00
_cell.angle_gamma   90.00
#
_symmetry.space_group_name_H-M   'P 1'
#
loop_
_entity.id
_entity.type
_entity.pdbx_description
1 polymer ?
#
loop_
_entity_poly.entity_id
_entity_poly.type
_entity_poly.pdbx_seq_one_letter_code
_entity_poly.pdbx_strand_id
1 'polypeptide(L)'
;MADLVLGLAKSAVEGTLTAAKSAIEEEEKLKKGMQRDLMLISDEFEMMHSFLNDAKDRATDEMVRTLVRQVRNMALDVEDCIESVVLMDIKSHWMWRTLRRLLPFCFLAAAPAEALDDAVTAIELLKSRVEAMGQRNERYRHIGGSSSTSKHTEKTNQQAVADATAAGILIEAREARKRPGSPSDLVELIKKKDHVLPLQVISIWGAAGDLGVTSIIKKTLESPEICRKFSYRAWVKLTKPFKPHEFIRSLMVQFHTNCCPQQGSTIDFLKQAEAIMGMEGKHLTEEFVKQVSDNRYIIFLEDLSSSVDWEASVRAYVPDKNNGSCIVVHTQQLEVASLVVGQSHRVLELEQFSADHSVCAFFSEKRSSPRDLIELINKKDNAHTPLQVISMCGEVGDLEAEMTPIIKKTCDCNPEICKNFRYRAWVKLMQPFIPREFIQRLLAQLCANYCPRHGGAEDFLKLKGVEMVTEDALIKEFVKQVMSDHRYLVFLEDVSSTDGWDAVREYLPDKANGSCIFVHTQLSEVASSCVGQSHRQLELLSANLSLRVLFKEGEDEERAIKTKAAREWLNKYQLVGRRADTENLSVSNPGVQPVFGIAGVGKSYIAKQVYYKKVTDGKKPFEKFGWVDVSHPFNIRDFSWSLLLDLHSGSLQYGSMMRIRDPIQQCCELLKTHACLIVIDGLRSKEEWDSIKAALGFEHHQNRTRIIVIANEESVAKYCSDNWWNVEGLEIDDALDLFKRTVSKRPESAWPSNPSPAEIEGAKFILHKCGGLPKVIVAVADFLATGWRINNWDYFMQLLETHESFGSLRDLFSWMHSYFHSCPDSLKPCIFYLSIFPVNLKIRRRRLVRRWIAEGYSMDTKESSAEEKGEESFVDLCKLNMIQVPGSTSLSYLTRMPLCQVNGFFREYIISRSMEENLVFALEGHCSVNSQRSGRHLTIGSTWDRDKCVYHSFDFSRLRSLTVFGKWESFFISDKMRIVRVLDLEDASSVTDDDLKKMVKLLPRLKFLSLRGCKEITRLPDSFGGLRQLQTLDIRHTFVATLPLSITKLQKLQHICAGTTVQLDDNTSTIESLPPPPAGSVSSTKRGPRASTLVSKLRVPEFHTRRYQRPSSSRNGGIEAPPGLGKMMALHNISVIDVSVASGRAILEELKNLTQLRKLGVSGVNRDLVRELEIRTSPIKNLVLVSMN
;
A
#
# COMPACT_ATOMS: atom_id res chain seq x y z
N MET A 1 -17.81 3.21 0.21
CA MET A 1 -18.96 2.44 -0.35
C MET A 1 -19.98 3.36 -1.02
N ALA A 2 -20.48 4.41 -0.36
CA ALA A 2 -21.49 5.30 -0.95
C ALA A 2 -21.12 5.88 -2.33
N ASP A 3 -19.86 6.25 -2.53
CA ASP A 3 -19.39 6.83 -3.82
C ASP A 3 -19.28 5.80 -4.96
N LEU A 4 -19.11 4.52 -4.60
CA LEU A 4 -19.13 3.42 -5.56
C LEU A 4 -20.56 3.22 -6.09
N VAL A 5 -21.54 3.29 -5.19
CA VAL A 5 -22.98 3.29 -5.53
C VAL A 5 -23.34 4.51 -6.37
N LEU A 6 -22.81 5.68 -6.00
CA LEU A 6 -23.03 6.94 -6.71
C LEU A 6 -22.50 6.86 -8.15
N GLY A 7 -21.29 6.36 -8.35
CA GLY A 7 -20.71 6.21 -9.68
C GLY A 7 -21.47 5.21 -10.57
N LEU A 8 -21.91 4.09 -10.00
CA LEU A 8 -22.79 3.14 -10.69
C LEU A 8 -24.13 3.77 -11.08
N ALA A 9 -24.70 4.63 -10.22
CA ALA A 9 -25.93 5.35 -10.50
C ALA A 9 -25.73 6.36 -11.63
N LYS A 10 -24.63 7.11 -11.63
CA LYS A 10 -24.29 8.07 -12.70
C LYS A 10 -24.16 7.37 -14.04
N SER A 11 -23.36 6.30 -14.10
CA SER A 11 -23.18 5.51 -15.33
C SER A 11 -24.50 4.90 -15.84
N ALA A 12 -25.36 4.43 -14.93
CA ALA A 12 -26.69 3.95 -15.29
C ALA A 12 -27.57 5.04 -15.92
N VAL A 13 -27.62 6.23 -15.30
CA VAL A 13 -28.40 7.37 -15.80
C VAL A 13 -27.88 7.84 -17.16
N GLU A 14 -26.57 7.94 -17.33
CA GLU A 14 -25.94 8.32 -18.60
C GLU A 14 -26.24 7.30 -19.72
N GLY A 15 -26.20 6.00 -19.40
CA GLY A 15 -26.59 4.93 -20.31
C GLY A 15 -28.05 5.05 -20.76
N THR A 16 -28.96 5.33 -19.82
CA THR A 16 -30.39 5.54 -20.12
C THR A 16 -30.62 6.78 -20.97
N LEU A 17 -29.97 7.89 -20.67
CA LEU A 17 -30.03 9.12 -21.47
C LEU A 17 -29.58 8.87 -22.91
N THR A 18 -28.47 8.15 -23.08
CA THR A 18 -27.94 7.80 -24.40
C THR A 18 -28.91 6.90 -25.16
N ALA A 19 -29.47 5.89 -24.50
CA ALA A 19 -30.46 5.00 -25.10
C ALA A 19 -31.74 5.73 -25.52
N ALA A 20 -32.25 6.64 -24.67
CA ALA A 20 -33.42 7.46 -24.97
C ALA A 20 -33.17 8.39 -26.17
N LYS A 21 -32.04 9.11 -26.18
CA LYS A 21 -31.65 10.00 -27.29
C LYS A 21 -31.47 9.23 -28.60
N SER A 22 -30.80 8.08 -28.56
CA SER A 22 -30.65 7.21 -29.73
C SER A 22 -31.99 6.69 -30.24
N ALA A 23 -32.92 6.30 -29.36
CA ALA A 23 -34.25 5.87 -29.76
C ALA A 23 -35.06 6.99 -30.42
N ILE A 24 -34.92 8.23 -29.94
CA ILE A 24 -35.55 9.42 -30.52
C ILE A 24 -34.96 9.71 -31.92
N GLU A 25 -33.64 9.59 -32.09
CA GLU A 25 -32.93 9.88 -33.35
C GLU A 25 -33.13 8.80 -34.42
N GLU A 26 -33.13 7.51 -34.06
CA GLU A 26 -33.19 6.39 -35.02
C GLU A 26 -34.57 6.20 -35.66
N GLU A 27 -35.65 6.75 -35.09
CA GLU A 27 -37.00 6.33 -35.43
C GLU A 27 -37.98 7.49 -35.67
N GLU A 28 -37.92 8.08 -36.88
CA GLU A 28 -38.86 9.10 -37.41
C GLU A 28 -40.35 8.67 -37.38
N LYS A 29 -40.63 7.39 -37.10
CA LYS A 29 -41.97 6.76 -37.15
C LYS A 29 -42.57 6.44 -35.78
N LEU A 30 -41.86 6.72 -34.68
CA LEU A 30 -42.42 6.64 -33.34
C LEU A 30 -43.71 7.47 -33.27
N LYS A 31 -44.80 6.93 -32.68
CA LYS A 31 -46.01 7.72 -32.43
C LYS A 31 -45.61 8.99 -31.68
N LYS A 32 -46.15 10.16 -32.09
CA LYS A 32 -45.85 11.47 -31.46
C LYS A 32 -46.00 11.47 -29.92
N GLY A 33 -46.89 10.65 -29.36
CA GLY A 33 -47.03 10.47 -27.91
C GLY A 33 -45.79 9.84 -27.25
N MET A 34 -45.30 8.74 -27.82
CA MET A 34 -44.13 8.01 -27.32
C MET A 34 -42.84 8.84 -27.41
N GLN A 35 -42.68 9.63 -28.46
CA GLN A 35 -41.55 10.58 -28.56
C GLN A 35 -41.60 11.63 -27.44
N ARG A 36 -42.78 12.18 -27.12
CA ARG A 36 -42.94 13.15 -26.03
C ARG A 36 -42.64 12.53 -24.66
N ASP A 37 -43.11 11.31 -24.43
CA ASP A 37 -42.86 10.61 -23.17
C ASP A 37 -41.38 10.25 -23.00
N LEU A 38 -40.69 9.86 -24.08
CA LEU A 38 -39.23 9.62 -24.07
C LEU A 38 -38.43 10.92 -23.85
N MET A 39 -38.86 12.05 -24.43
CA MET A 39 -38.24 13.35 -24.15
C MET A 39 -38.39 13.73 -22.67
N LEU A 40 -39.59 13.60 -22.09
CA LEU A 40 -39.82 13.90 -20.68
C LEU A 40 -38.99 13.00 -19.77
N ILE A 41 -38.93 11.70 -20.07
CA ILE A 41 -38.06 10.76 -19.35
C ILE A 41 -36.60 11.21 -19.45
N SER A 42 -36.13 11.63 -20.63
CA SER A 42 -34.78 12.15 -20.81
C SER A 42 -34.52 13.39 -19.95
N ASP A 43 -35.40 14.39 -19.98
CA ASP A 43 -35.26 15.64 -19.22
C ASP A 43 -35.19 15.36 -17.70
N GLU A 44 -36.02 14.45 -17.19
CA GLU A 44 -36.00 14.02 -15.78
C GLU A 44 -34.68 13.32 -15.41
N PHE A 45 -34.14 12.46 -16.29
CA PHE A 45 -32.84 11.83 -16.04
C PHE A 45 -31.68 12.81 -16.13
N GLU A 46 -31.75 13.87 -16.93
CA GLU A 46 -30.76 14.95 -16.92
C GLU A 46 -30.77 15.69 -15.58
N MET A 47 -31.95 15.98 -15.03
CA MET A 47 -32.10 16.55 -13.68
C MET A 47 -31.56 15.61 -12.60
N MET A 48 -31.86 14.32 -12.69
CA MET A 48 -31.31 13.31 -11.76
C MET A 48 -29.79 13.18 -11.88
N HIS A 49 -29.22 13.26 -13.08
CA HIS A 49 -27.78 13.27 -13.28
C HIS A 49 -27.11 14.46 -12.59
N SER A 50 -27.69 15.66 -12.72
CA SER A 50 -27.24 16.85 -12.00
C SER A 50 -27.29 16.65 -10.48
N PHE A 51 -28.39 16.10 -9.97
CA PHE A 51 -28.52 15.76 -8.54
C PHE A 51 -27.42 14.80 -8.06
N LEU A 52 -27.09 13.77 -8.83
CA LEU A 52 -26.04 12.80 -8.48
C LEU A 52 -24.65 13.45 -8.46
N ASN A 53 -24.43 14.54 -9.21
CA ASN A 53 -23.18 15.29 -9.14
C ASN A 53 -23.06 16.08 -7.82
N ASP A 54 -24.15 16.66 -7.34
CA ASP A 54 -24.20 17.41 -6.07
C ASP A 54 -24.25 16.50 -4.82
N ALA A 55 -24.70 15.25 -4.98
CA ALA A 55 -24.82 14.29 -3.88
C ALA A 55 -23.47 13.79 -3.32
N LYS A 56 -22.35 14.13 -3.96
CA LYS A 56 -21.00 13.67 -3.61
C LYS A 56 -20.61 13.99 -2.16
N ASP A 57 -20.93 15.20 -1.68
CA ASP A 57 -20.55 15.66 -0.34
C ASP A 57 -21.54 15.21 0.76
N ARG A 58 -22.66 14.58 0.39
CA ARG A 58 -23.71 14.08 1.30
C ARG A 58 -23.87 12.56 1.24
N ALA A 59 -22.92 11.84 0.64
CA ALA A 59 -23.03 10.41 0.37
C ALA A 59 -23.10 9.52 1.63
N THR A 60 -22.75 10.05 2.80
CA THR A 60 -22.89 9.36 4.10
C THR A 60 -24.32 9.37 4.65
N ASP A 61 -25.21 10.21 4.11
CA ASP A 61 -26.62 10.27 4.48
C ASP A 61 -27.39 9.06 3.93
N GLU A 62 -28.06 8.33 4.81
CA GLU A 62 -28.83 7.13 4.48
C GLU A 62 -30.02 7.42 3.54
N MET A 63 -30.61 8.61 3.64
CA MET A 63 -31.65 9.06 2.70
C MET A 63 -31.07 9.26 1.30
N VAL A 64 -29.94 9.96 1.19
CA VAL A 64 -29.24 10.19 -0.09
C VAL A 64 -28.83 8.85 -0.70
N ARG A 65 -28.29 7.93 0.10
CA ARG A 65 -27.90 6.59 -0.38
C ARG A 65 -29.09 5.79 -0.91
N THR A 66 -30.24 5.88 -0.24
CA THR A 66 -31.47 5.21 -0.67
C THR A 66 -31.99 5.79 -1.98
N LEU A 67 -31.95 7.12 -2.11
CA LEU A 67 -32.35 7.81 -3.33
C LEU A 67 -31.43 7.50 -4.50
N VAL A 68 -30.10 7.51 -4.31
CA VAL A 68 -29.12 7.12 -5.33
C VAL A 68 -29.41 5.71 -5.85
N ARG A 69 -29.73 4.76 -4.95
CA ARG A 69 -30.10 3.40 -5.32
C ARG A 69 -31.40 3.33 -6.13
N GLN A 70 -32.40 4.13 -5.76
CA GLN A 70 -33.67 4.22 -6.49
C GLN A 70 -33.49 4.82 -7.89
N VAL A 71 -32.73 5.92 -8.00
CA VAL A 71 -32.39 6.57 -9.29
C VAL A 71 -31.68 5.58 -10.20
N ARG A 72 -30.66 4.87 -9.70
CA ARG A 72 -29.99 3.81 -10.44
C ARG A 72 -30.99 2.77 -10.93
N ASN A 73 -31.76 2.16 -10.01
CA ASN A 73 -32.69 1.09 -10.38
C ASN A 73 -33.72 1.55 -11.41
N MET A 74 -34.15 2.82 -11.35
CA MET A 74 -35.08 3.39 -12.32
C MET A 74 -34.44 3.61 -13.69
N ALA A 75 -33.25 4.22 -13.75
CA ALA A 75 -32.48 4.38 -14.98
C ALA A 75 -32.36 3.04 -15.71
N LEU A 76 -31.98 2.03 -14.94
CA LEU A 76 -31.82 0.66 -15.37
C LEU A 76 -33.12 0.02 -15.91
N ASP A 77 -34.25 0.21 -15.24
CA ASP A 77 -35.55 -0.30 -15.70
C ASP A 77 -36.02 0.42 -16.99
N VAL A 78 -35.76 1.72 -17.08
CA VAL A 78 -36.11 2.53 -18.25
C VAL A 78 -35.28 2.12 -19.46
N GLU A 79 -33.97 1.93 -19.28
CA GLU A 79 -33.08 1.41 -20.33
C GLU A 79 -33.59 0.06 -20.88
N ASP A 80 -33.97 -0.86 -19.99
CA ASP A 80 -34.49 -2.19 -20.35
C ASP A 80 -35.80 -2.11 -21.15
N CYS A 81 -36.62 -1.11 -20.87
CA CYS A 81 -37.89 -0.89 -21.56
C CYS A 81 -37.74 -0.16 -22.89
N ILE A 82 -36.91 0.88 -22.98
CA ILE A 82 -36.61 1.56 -24.25
C ILE A 82 -36.11 0.53 -25.27
N GLU A 83 -35.17 -0.33 -24.88
CA GLU A 83 -34.71 -1.43 -25.72
C GLU A 83 -35.83 -2.44 -26.06
N SER A 84 -36.80 -2.64 -25.15
CA SER A 84 -37.97 -3.50 -25.39
C SER A 84 -38.88 -2.96 -26.48
N VAL A 85 -39.07 -1.64 -26.53
CA VAL A 85 -40.01 -0.97 -27.42
C VAL A 85 -39.44 -0.79 -28.82
N VAL A 86 -38.18 -0.36 -28.95
CA VAL A 86 -37.46 -0.21 -30.24
C VAL A 86 -37.40 -1.54 -31.03
N LEU A 87 -37.58 -2.68 -30.38
CA LEU A 87 -37.56 -4.01 -30.99
C LEU A 87 -38.92 -4.52 -31.50
N MET A 88 -40.04 -3.96 -31.07
CA MET A 88 -41.37 -4.49 -31.43
C MET A 88 -41.77 -4.18 -32.89
N ASP A 89 -41.16 -3.17 -33.53
CA ASP A 89 -41.60 -2.69 -34.85
C ASP A 89 -41.16 -3.57 -36.06
N ILE A 90 -40.36 -4.63 -35.83
CA ILE A 90 -39.91 -5.51 -36.93
C ILE A 90 -40.87 -6.69 -37.19
N LYS A 91 -41.74 -7.07 -36.24
CA LYS A 91 -42.63 -8.23 -36.41
C LYS A 91 -43.94 -7.93 -37.15
N SER A 92 -44.43 -6.69 -37.16
CA SER A 92 -45.82 -6.41 -37.60
C SER A 92 -45.93 -5.92 -39.05
N HIS A 93 -44.97 -5.13 -39.57
CA HIS A 93 -45.31 -4.26 -40.70
C HIS A 93 -45.01 -4.84 -42.10
N TRP A 94 -44.01 -5.73 -42.24
CA TRP A 94 -43.59 -6.27 -43.55
C TRP A 94 -44.38 -7.52 -43.97
N MET A 95 -44.67 -8.44 -43.03
CA MET A 95 -45.48 -9.63 -43.30
C MET A 95 -46.92 -9.27 -43.68
N TRP A 96 -47.52 -8.27 -43.02
CA TRP A 96 -48.93 -7.89 -43.22
C TRP A 96 -49.20 -7.18 -44.54
N ARG A 97 -48.27 -6.37 -45.06
CA ARG A 97 -48.40 -5.76 -46.40
C ARG A 97 -48.33 -6.80 -47.53
N THR A 98 -47.58 -7.88 -47.31
CA THR A 98 -47.38 -8.94 -48.29
C THR A 98 -48.54 -9.94 -48.26
N LEU A 99 -49.05 -10.27 -47.06
CA LEU A 99 -50.23 -11.11 -46.87
C LEU A 99 -51.55 -10.43 -47.30
N ARG A 100 -51.70 -9.12 -47.10
CA ARG A 100 -52.89 -8.36 -47.55
C ARG A 100 -52.99 -8.24 -49.08
N ARG A 101 -51.90 -8.50 -49.81
CA ARG A 101 -51.87 -8.49 -51.29
C ARG A 101 -52.09 -9.86 -51.92
N LEU A 102 -52.09 -10.95 -51.14
CA LEU A 102 -52.05 -12.31 -51.69
C LEU A 102 -53.25 -13.22 -51.34
N LEU A 103 -54.19 -12.83 -50.46
CA LEU A 103 -55.37 -13.66 -50.16
C LEU A 103 -56.65 -12.83 -49.87
N PRO A 104 -57.75 -13.02 -50.63
CA PRO A 104 -59.08 -12.55 -50.27
C PRO A 104 -59.84 -13.63 -49.46
N PHE A 105 -60.30 -13.22 -48.27
CA PHE A 105 -61.30 -13.85 -47.40
C PHE A 105 -60.96 -15.13 -46.59
N CYS A 106 -61.12 -14.95 -45.27
CA CYS A 106 -61.49 -15.87 -44.19
C CYS A 106 -60.45 -16.76 -43.48
N PHE A 107 -60.52 -16.63 -42.14
CA PHE A 107 -59.90 -17.37 -41.03
C PHE A 107 -58.40 -17.17 -40.76
N LEU A 108 -58.08 -16.17 -39.93
CA LEU A 108 -56.95 -16.18 -38.99
C LEU A 108 -57.26 -15.17 -37.86
N ALA A 109 -56.99 -15.58 -36.62
CA ALA A 109 -57.30 -14.87 -35.39
C ALA A 109 -56.68 -13.46 -35.32
N ALA A 110 -57.37 -12.55 -34.63
CA ALA A 110 -56.95 -11.18 -34.41
C ALA A 110 -55.68 -11.09 -33.53
N ALA A 111 -54.69 -10.30 -33.98
CA ALA A 111 -53.63 -9.53 -33.28
C ALA A 111 -52.34 -9.48 -34.15
N PRO A 112 -51.62 -8.33 -34.25
CA PRO A 112 -51.12 -7.58 -33.10
C PRO A 112 -51.44 -6.07 -33.18
N ALA A 113 -52.58 -5.68 -32.63
CA ALA A 113 -52.73 -4.33 -32.06
C ALA A 113 -52.19 -4.30 -30.61
N GLU A 114 -52.31 -5.43 -29.89
CA GLU A 114 -51.93 -5.56 -28.47
C GLU A 114 -50.46 -5.27 -28.18
N ALA A 115 -49.49 -5.76 -28.98
CA ALA A 115 -48.07 -5.60 -28.65
C ALA A 115 -47.56 -4.14 -28.73
N LEU A 116 -48.13 -3.31 -29.60
CA LEU A 116 -47.77 -1.88 -29.70
C LEU A 116 -48.45 -1.09 -28.57
N ASP A 117 -49.69 -1.43 -28.24
CA ASP A 117 -50.39 -0.82 -27.10
C ASP A 117 -49.73 -1.25 -25.76
N ASP A 118 -49.20 -2.46 -25.66
CA ASP A 118 -48.39 -2.93 -24.52
C ASP A 118 -47.09 -2.12 -24.37
N ALA A 119 -46.42 -1.79 -25.48
CA ALA A 119 -45.20 -0.97 -25.50
C ALA A 119 -45.49 0.49 -25.08
N VAL A 120 -46.58 1.07 -25.59
CA VAL A 120 -47.04 2.41 -25.19
C VAL A 120 -47.42 2.41 -23.71
N THR A 121 -48.18 1.41 -23.25
CA THR A 121 -48.55 1.26 -21.83
C THR A 121 -47.32 1.09 -20.93
N ALA A 122 -46.29 0.36 -21.39
CA ALA A 122 -45.05 0.20 -20.63
C ALA A 122 -44.26 1.51 -20.51
N ILE A 123 -44.20 2.32 -21.57
CA ILE A 123 -43.55 3.65 -21.54
C ILE A 123 -44.36 4.65 -20.70
N GLU A 124 -45.69 4.65 -20.80
CA GLU A 124 -46.57 5.47 -19.95
C GLU A 124 -46.45 5.09 -18.46
N LEU A 125 -46.37 3.79 -18.16
CA LEU A 125 -46.12 3.30 -16.81
C LEU A 125 -44.75 3.76 -16.29
N LEU A 126 -43.71 3.76 -17.14
CA LEU A 126 -42.39 4.24 -16.74
C LEU A 126 -42.35 5.74 -16.53
N LYS A 127 -42.99 6.52 -17.41
CA LYS A 127 -43.18 7.95 -17.25
C LYS A 127 -43.80 8.27 -15.89
N SER A 128 -44.93 7.63 -15.55
CA SER A 128 -45.58 7.86 -14.26
C SER A 128 -44.70 7.47 -13.06
N ARG A 129 -43.87 6.42 -13.19
CA ARG A 129 -42.88 6.04 -12.17
C ARG A 129 -41.77 7.08 -12.01
N VAL A 130 -41.27 7.64 -13.10
CA VAL A 130 -40.23 8.68 -13.13
C VAL A 130 -40.75 9.97 -12.50
N GLU A 131 -41.93 10.45 -12.94
CA GLU A 131 -42.59 11.64 -12.38
C GLU A 131 -42.86 11.49 -10.88
N ALA A 132 -43.38 10.33 -10.45
CA ALA A 132 -43.62 10.05 -9.03
C ALA A 132 -42.34 10.03 -8.19
N MET A 133 -41.18 9.71 -8.78
CA MET A 133 -39.89 9.78 -8.10
C MET A 133 -39.38 11.23 -8.03
N GLY A 134 -39.52 12.01 -9.10
CA GLY A 134 -39.25 13.45 -9.09
C GLY A 134 -40.01 14.16 -7.96
N GLN A 135 -41.32 13.91 -7.85
CA GLN A 135 -42.18 14.48 -6.79
C GLN A 135 -41.81 14.02 -5.37
N ARG A 136 -41.34 12.77 -5.20
CA ARG A 136 -40.83 12.29 -3.89
C ARG A 136 -39.53 12.99 -3.53
N ASN A 137 -38.63 13.13 -4.50
CA ASN A 137 -37.33 13.75 -4.28
C ASN A 137 -37.48 15.23 -3.87
N GLU A 138 -38.37 15.96 -4.53
CA GLU A 138 -38.68 17.36 -4.21
C GLU A 138 -39.21 17.51 -2.77
N ARG A 139 -40.06 16.59 -2.30
CA ARG A 139 -40.58 16.58 -0.92
C ARG A 139 -39.49 16.35 0.13
N TYR A 140 -38.51 15.48 -0.12
CA TYR A 140 -37.47 15.17 0.85
C TYR A 140 -36.32 16.20 0.86
N ARG A 141 -36.14 16.96 -0.24
CA ARG A 141 -35.13 18.05 -0.33
C ARG A 141 -35.34 19.15 0.72
N HIS A 142 -36.57 19.34 1.18
CA HIS A 142 -36.93 20.36 2.17
C HIS A 142 -36.78 19.93 3.64
N ILE A 143 -36.53 18.65 3.92
CA ILE A 143 -36.42 18.12 5.29
C ILE A 143 -34.96 18.17 5.78
N GLY A 144 -33.98 18.09 4.89
CA GLY A 144 -32.54 18.05 5.22
C GLY A 144 -31.80 19.40 5.20
N GLY A 145 -32.49 20.53 5.02
CA GLY A 145 -31.88 21.85 4.81
C GLY A 145 -31.58 22.67 6.06
N SER A 146 -31.91 22.18 7.26
CA SER A 146 -32.08 23.03 8.44
C SER A 146 -31.15 22.68 9.62
N SER A 147 -29.83 22.59 9.40
CA SER A 147 -28.88 22.66 10.52
C SER A 147 -27.44 22.84 10.05
N SER A 148 -27.02 24.08 9.79
CA SER A 148 -25.71 24.62 10.25
C SER A 148 -25.39 25.95 9.57
N THR A 149 -25.70 27.05 10.24
CA THR A 149 -24.96 28.30 10.07
C THR A 149 -24.77 28.99 11.40
N SER A 150 -23.51 29.03 11.82
CA SER A 150 -22.81 30.11 12.56
C SER A 150 -22.03 29.62 13.78
N LYS A 151 -20.80 30.15 13.86
CA LYS A 151 -19.77 30.08 14.92
C LYS A 151 -18.70 28.98 14.76
N HIS A 152 -17.59 29.35 14.10
CA HIS A 152 -16.27 29.45 14.73
C HIS A 152 -15.20 29.83 13.69
N THR A 153 -14.91 31.13 13.55
CA THR A 153 -13.81 31.63 12.71
C THR A 153 -12.68 32.27 13.53
N GLU A 154 -12.61 32.03 14.84
CA GLU A 154 -11.55 32.54 15.72
C GLU A 154 -10.76 31.46 16.48
N LYS A 155 -11.05 30.16 16.26
CA LYS A 155 -10.29 29.04 16.88
C LYS A 155 -9.18 28.46 15.99
N THR A 156 -9.12 28.84 14.71
CA THR A 156 -8.28 28.16 13.71
C THR A 156 -6.77 28.43 13.89
N ASN A 157 -6.38 29.58 14.45
CA ASN A 157 -4.96 29.91 14.64
C ASN A 157 -4.33 29.34 15.92
N GLN A 158 -5.11 29.02 16.96
CA GLN A 158 -4.58 28.38 18.17
C GLN A 158 -4.52 26.85 18.03
N GLN A 159 -5.50 26.26 17.33
CA GLN A 159 -5.52 24.82 17.08
C GLN A 159 -4.42 24.39 16.10
N ALA A 160 -4.17 25.15 15.01
CA ALA A 160 -3.11 24.83 14.06
C ALA A 160 -1.70 24.88 14.67
N VAL A 161 -1.46 25.77 15.65
CA VAL A 161 -0.18 25.86 16.37
C VAL A 161 -0.04 24.72 17.39
N ALA A 162 -1.13 24.35 18.07
CA ALA A 162 -1.17 23.20 18.98
C ALA A 162 -0.94 21.87 18.22
N ASP A 163 -1.58 21.72 17.06
CA ASP A 163 -1.47 20.53 16.21
C ASP A 163 -0.06 20.41 15.59
N ALA A 164 0.56 21.52 15.19
CA ALA A 164 1.95 21.55 14.72
C ALA A 164 2.96 21.21 15.85
N THR A 165 2.70 21.67 17.07
CA THR A 165 3.54 21.36 18.24
C THR A 165 3.41 19.89 18.65
N ALA A 166 2.19 19.36 18.63
CA ALA A 166 1.92 17.94 18.86
C ALA A 166 2.58 17.03 17.81
N ALA A 167 2.56 17.44 16.53
CA ALA A 167 3.24 16.74 15.45
C ALA A 167 4.77 16.73 15.64
N GLY A 168 5.36 17.86 16.03
CA GLY A 168 6.81 17.95 16.33
C GLY A 168 7.26 17.03 17.46
N ILE A 169 6.43 16.91 18.51
CA ILE A 169 6.71 16.04 19.66
C ILE A 169 6.56 14.56 19.29
N LEU A 170 5.59 14.20 18.45
CA LEU A 170 5.43 12.83 17.94
C LEU A 170 6.63 12.38 17.10
N ILE A 171 7.21 13.30 16.32
CA ILE A 171 8.45 13.04 15.57
C ILE A 171 9.60 12.79 16.54
N GLU A 172 9.78 13.65 17.55
CA GLU A 172 10.83 13.48 18.57
C GLU A 172 10.71 12.14 19.33
N ALA A 173 9.49 11.77 19.70
CA ALA A 173 9.16 10.53 20.40
C ALA A 173 9.48 9.28 19.56
N ARG A 174 9.16 9.32 18.25
CA ARG A 174 9.48 8.25 17.28
C ARG A 174 10.99 8.09 17.07
N GLU A 175 11.73 9.19 17.06
CA GLU A 175 13.19 9.16 16.97
C GLU A 175 13.85 8.63 18.25
N ALA A 176 13.26 8.85 19.43
CA ALA A 176 13.74 8.27 20.68
C ALA A 176 13.70 6.72 20.70
N ARG A 177 12.77 6.12 19.96
CA ARG A 177 12.62 4.65 19.79
C ARG A 177 13.75 4.03 18.97
N LYS A 178 14.33 4.76 18.02
CA LYS A 178 15.44 4.27 17.18
C LYS A 178 16.78 4.18 17.92
N ARG A 179 16.86 4.67 19.17
CA ARG A 179 18.08 4.67 19.99
C ARG A 179 18.30 3.28 20.63
N PRO A 180 19.50 2.70 20.55
CA PRO A 180 19.82 1.43 21.22
C PRO A 180 19.58 1.53 22.73
N GLY A 181 18.71 0.68 23.29
CA GLY A 181 18.46 0.61 24.73
C GLY A 181 17.42 1.60 25.27
N SER A 182 16.62 2.28 24.44
CA SER A 182 15.41 3.00 24.90
C SER A 182 14.31 2.02 25.34
N PRO A 183 13.59 2.27 26.45
CA PRO A 183 12.43 1.45 26.85
C PRO A 183 11.36 1.45 25.75
N SER A 184 10.72 0.32 25.46
CA SER A 184 9.61 0.27 24.47
C SER A 184 8.21 0.31 25.10
N ASP A 185 8.10 -0.07 26.38
CA ASP A 185 6.84 -0.12 27.13
C ASP A 185 6.94 0.64 28.47
N LEU A 186 5.80 1.06 29.02
CA LEU A 186 5.69 1.80 30.28
C LEU A 186 6.25 0.99 31.45
N VAL A 187 6.05 -0.34 31.45
CA VAL A 187 6.63 -1.24 32.45
C VAL A 187 8.17 -1.17 32.44
N GLU A 188 8.81 -1.13 31.26
CA GLU A 188 10.26 -1.01 31.14
C GLU A 188 10.78 0.37 31.58
N LEU A 189 10.01 1.43 31.32
CA LEU A 189 10.33 2.78 31.75
C LEU A 189 10.33 2.89 33.29
N ILE A 190 9.42 2.18 33.97
CA ILE A 190 9.33 2.11 35.43
C ILE A 190 10.40 1.16 36.03
N LYS A 191 10.84 0.14 35.30
CA LYS A 191 11.84 -0.84 35.76
C LYS A 191 13.23 -0.26 36.01
N LYS A 192 13.76 0.58 35.12
CA LYS A 192 15.20 0.92 34.96
C LYS A 192 15.93 1.58 36.15
N LYS A 193 15.34 1.66 37.35
CA LYS A 193 15.83 2.49 38.46
C LYS A 193 15.65 1.74 39.81
N ASP A 194 16.71 1.06 40.26
CA ASP A 194 16.73 0.20 41.47
C ASP A 194 17.66 0.72 42.60
N HIS A 195 17.98 2.01 42.61
CA HIS A 195 18.68 2.65 43.74
C HIS A 195 17.78 3.70 44.40
N VAL A 196 18.05 4.03 45.67
CA VAL A 196 17.31 5.02 46.49
C VAL A 196 17.26 6.34 45.72
N LEU A 197 16.10 6.66 45.15
CA LEU A 197 15.89 7.76 44.21
C LEU A 197 14.63 8.55 44.63
N PRO A 198 14.59 9.86 44.31
CA PRO A 198 13.43 10.72 44.55
C PRO A 198 12.17 10.22 43.83
N LEU A 199 11.01 10.70 44.28
CA LEU A 199 9.70 10.43 43.69
C LEU A 199 9.74 10.62 42.17
N GLN A 200 9.46 9.54 41.43
CA GLN A 200 9.43 9.58 39.98
C GLN A 200 8.07 10.07 39.50
N VAL A 201 8.06 11.04 38.58
CA VAL A 201 6.85 11.51 37.90
C VAL A 201 6.96 11.21 36.41
N ILE A 202 5.95 10.52 35.86
CA ILE A 202 5.81 10.22 34.43
C ILE A 202 4.48 10.78 33.99
N SER A 203 4.43 11.55 32.90
CA SER A 203 3.15 11.99 32.32
C SER A 203 2.87 11.27 31.00
N ILE A 204 1.62 10.89 30.77
CA ILE A 204 1.13 10.20 29.58
C ILE A 204 0.13 11.10 28.88
N TRP A 205 0.33 11.30 27.58
CA TRP A 205 -0.50 12.11 26.70
C TRP A 205 -0.95 11.29 25.48
N GLY A 206 -2.20 11.47 25.03
CA GLY A 206 -2.76 10.81 23.85
C GLY A 206 -3.55 11.79 22.97
N ALA A 207 -3.36 11.70 21.64
CA ALA A 207 -3.89 12.67 20.68
C ALA A 207 -5.40 12.56 20.39
N ALA A 208 -6.04 11.41 20.66
CA ALA A 208 -7.50 11.23 20.56
C ALA A 208 -7.97 10.05 21.43
N GLY A 209 -9.06 10.23 22.19
CA GLY A 209 -9.74 9.18 22.96
C GLY A 209 -8.97 8.60 24.17
N ASP A 210 -9.70 8.30 25.24
CA ASP A 210 -9.23 7.68 26.48
C ASP A 210 -9.02 6.14 26.37
N LEU A 211 -9.74 5.48 25.46
CA LEU A 211 -9.77 4.01 25.28
C LEU A 211 -8.40 3.33 25.15
N GLY A 212 -7.38 3.99 24.56
CA GLY A 212 -6.04 3.41 24.39
C GLY A 212 -5.17 3.48 25.65
N VAL A 213 -5.26 4.57 26.41
CA VAL A 213 -4.41 4.84 27.58
C VAL A 213 -4.87 4.01 28.79
N THR A 214 -6.18 3.87 28.96
CA THR A 214 -6.78 3.04 30.01
C THR A 214 -6.27 1.58 29.97
N SER A 215 -6.08 1.03 28.76
CA SER A 215 -5.56 -0.33 28.56
C SER A 215 -4.08 -0.45 28.96
N ILE A 216 -3.25 0.56 28.60
CA ILE A 216 -1.83 0.63 28.99
C ILE A 216 -1.67 0.69 30.51
N ILE A 217 -2.49 1.53 31.17
CA ILE A 217 -2.48 1.68 32.63
C ILE A 217 -2.87 0.36 33.30
N LYS A 218 -3.97 -0.27 32.85
CA LYS A 218 -4.44 -1.54 33.41
C LYS A 218 -3.41 -2.67 33.25
N LYS A 219 -2.84 -2.82 32.05
CA LYS A 219 -1.77 -3.81 31.78
C LYS A 219 -0.52 -3.56 32.63
N THR A 220 -0.18 -2.29 32.89
CA THR A 220 0.96 -1.92 33.74
C THR A 220 0.71 -2.24 35.21
N LEU A 221 -0.49 -1.93 35.73
CA LEU A 221 -0.89 -2.22 37.11
C LEU A 221 -1.00 -3.72 37.41
N GLU A 222 -1.43 -4.52 36.44
CA GLU A 222 -1.58 -5.98 36.54
C GLU A 222 -0.27 -6.73 36.25
N SER A 223 0.79 -6.03 35.80
CA SER A 223 2.07 -6.67 35.49
C SER A 223 2.70 -7.32 36.73
N PRO A 224 3.09 -8.61 36.68
CA PRO A 224 3.72 -9.31 37.80
C PRO A 224 4.96 -8.61 38.36
N GLU A 225 5.65 -7.82 37.55
CA GLU A 225 6.90 -7.15 37.89
C GLU A 225 6.65 -5.85 38.65
N ILE A 226 5.66 -5.05 38.21
CA ILE A 226 5.16 -3.89 38.96
C ILE A 226 4.54 -4.37 40.27
N CYS A 227 3.83 -5.50 40.24
CA CYS A 227 3.21 -6.07 41.42
C CYS A 227 4.21 -6.48 42.51
N ARG A 228 5.41 -6.91 42.12
CA ARG A 228 6.52 -7.23 43.04
C ARG A 228 7.26 -5.99 43.55
N LYS A 229 7.35 -4.93 42.72
CA LYS A 229 8.13 -3.73 43.02
C LYS A 229 7.37 -2.71 43.89
N PHE A 230 6.05 -2.63 43.73
CA PHE A 230 5.21 -1.67 44.46
C PHE A 230 4.12 -2.42 45.24
N SER A 231 4.27 -2.47 46.56
CA SER A 231 3.30 -3.12 47.46
C SER A 231 1.96 -2.39 47.46
N TYR A 232 1.99 -1.06 47.32
CA TYR A 232 0.81 -0.20 47.30
C TYR A 232 0.55 0.35 45.90
N ARG A 233 -0.61 0.02 45.34
CA ARG A 233 -0.97 0.34 43.95
C ARG A 233 -2.37 0.95 43.90
N ALA A 234 -2.50 2.12 43.28
CA ALA A 234 -3.79 2.78 43.08
C ALA A 234 -3.89 3.44 41.71
N TRP A 235 -5.12 3.52 41.22
CA TRP A 235 -5.54 4.22 40.02
C TRP A 235 -6.78 5.06 40.36
N VAL A 236 -6.60 6.38 40.39
CA VAL A 236 -7.61 7.32 40.90
C VAL A 236 -7.84 8.42 39.89
N LYS A 237 -9.13 8.68 39.61
CA LYS A 237 -9.58 9.82 38.82
C LYS A 237 -9.78 11.03 39.72
N LEU A 238 -9.21 12.18 39.34
CA LEU A 238 -9.36 13.42 40.11
C LEU A 238 -10.78 13.99 39.93
N THR A 239 -11.55 14.07 41.01
CA THR A 239 -12.88 14.68 41.01
C THR A 239 -12.80 16.19 41.14
N LYS A 240 -13.70 16.93 40.46
CA LYS A 240 -13.81 18.38 40.55
C LYS A 240 -15.13 18.79 41.21
N PRO A 241 -15.12 19.69 42.21
CA PRO A 241 -13.95 20.30 42.86
C PRO A 241 -13.12 19.27 43.64
N PHE A 242 -11.80 19.49 43.77
CA PHE A 242 -10.90 18.56 44.46
C PHE A 242 -11.27 18.43 45.94
N LYS A 243 -11.48 17.20 46.39
CA LYS A 243 -11.82 16.87 47.78
C LYS A 243 -10.71 15.98 48.39
N PRO A 244 -9.76 16.55 49.16
CA PRO A 244 -8.60 15.82 49.67
C PRO A 244 -8.95 14.54 50.45
N HIS A 245 -9.98 14.59 51.30
CA HIS A 245 -10.38 13.43 52.11
C HIS A 245 -11.02 12.30 51.30
N GLU A 246 -11.75 12.61 50.22
CA GLU A 246 -12.29 11.56 49.32
C GLU A 246 -11.16 10.95 48.47
N PHE A 247 -10.21 11.77 48.02
CA PHE A 247 -9.02 11.33 47.29
C PHE A 247 -8.15 10.39 48.14
N ILE A 248 -7.85 10.77 49.39
CA ILE A 248 -7.08 9.95 50.32
C ILE A 248 -7.79 8.63 50.64
N ARG A 249 -9.11 8.65 50.90
CA ARG A 249 -9.89 7.42 51.12
C ARG A 249 -9.82 6.49 49.90
N SER A 250 -9.97 7.04 48.69
CA SER A 250 -9.88 6.26 47.46
C SER A 250 -8.51 5.59 47.32
N LEU A 251 -7.42 6.31 47.61
CA LEU A 251 -6.07 5.73 47.58
C LEU A 251 -5.92 4.62 48.62
N MET A 252 -6.31 4.88 49.88
CA MET A 252 -6.18 3.90 50.96
C MET A 252 -7.00 2.63 50.70
N VAL A 253 -8.24 2.74 50.22
CA VAL A 253 -9.04 1.56 49.87
C VAL A 253 -8.36 0.74 48.78
N GLN A 254 -7.91 1.37 47.69
CA GLN A 254 -7.25 0.67 46.59
C GLN A 254 -5.90 0.07 46.98
N PHE A 255 -5.17 0.75 47.86
CA PHE A 255 -3.94 0.24 48.46
C PHE A 255 -4.14 -1.07 49.22
N HIS A 256 -5.25 -1.22 49.94
CA HIS A 256 -5.59 -2.48 50.61
C HIS A 256 -6.15 -3.51 49.63
N THR A 257 -6.99 -3.12 48.66
CA THR A 257 -7.57 -4.03 47.67
C THR A 257 -6.53 -4.61 46.70
N ASN A 258 -5.51 -3.83 46.33
CA ASN A 258 -4.51 -4.20 45.33
C ASN A 258 -3.18 -4.70 45.95
N CYS A 259 -3.09 -4.83 47.29
CA CYS A 259 -1.89 -5.34 47.95
C CYS A 259 -1.75 -6.87 47.72
N CYS A 260 -0.53 -7.37 47.50
CA CYS A 260 -0.33 -8.80 47.24
C CYS A 260 -0.49 -9.59 48.56
N PRO A 261 -1.40 -10.58 48.67
CA PRO A 261 -1.63 -11.29 49.92
C PRO A 261 -0.47 -12.26 50.21
N GLN A 262 0.44 -11.85 51.09
CA GLN A 262 1.28 -12.81 51.82
C GLN A 262 0.48 -13.30 53.03
N GLN A 263 -0.10 -14.50 52.90
CA GLN A 263 -0.74 -15.31 53.95
C GLN A 263 -1.96 -14.69 54.68
N GLY A 264 -3.16 -15.19 54.33
CA GLY A 264 -4.25 -15.38 55.31
C GLY A 264 -5.54 -14.55 55.15
N SER A 265 -6.61 -15.22 54.70
CA SER A 265 -8.04 -14.90 54.85
C SER A 265 -8.63 -13.67 54.11
N THR A 266 -9.51 -13.95 53.15
CA THR A 266 -10.32 -12.98 52.37
C THR A 266 -11.39 -12.25 53.22
N ILE A 267 -11.51 -12.59 54.51
CA ILE A 267 -12.61 -12.16 55.40
C ILE A 267 -12.32 -10.78 56.07
N ASP A 268 -11.08 -10.26 55.99
CA ASP A 268 -10.68 -9.05 56.73
C ASP A 268 -10.75 -7.73 55.92
N PHE A 269 -10.88 -7.80 54.59
CA PHE A 269 -10.85 -6.61 53.72
C PHE A 269 -12.07 -5.70 53.86
N LEU A 270 -13.27 -6.26 54.04
CA LEU A 270 -14.50 -5.48 54.22
C LEU A 270 -14.49 -4.70 55.55
N LYS A 271 -13.95 -5.29 56.62
CA LYS A 271 -13.83 -4.63 57.93
C LYS A 271 -12.82 -3.48 57.91
N GLN A 272 -11.69 -3.64 57.23
CA GLN A 272 -10.71 -2.56 57.07
C GLN A 272 -11.21 -1.44 56.16
N ALA A 273 -11.92 -1.76 55.07
CA ALA A 273 -12.55 -0.76 54.21
C ALA A 273 -13.63 0.04 54.96
N GLU A 274 -14.48 -0.62 55.76
CA GLU A 274 -15.46 0.03 56.64
C GLU A 274 -14.78 0.92 57.69
N ALA A 275 -13.67 0.47 58.29
CA ALA A 275 -12.89 1.27 59.24
C ALA A 275 -12.27 2.52 58.60
N ILE A 276 -11.73 2.43 57.38
CA ILE A 276 -11.18 3.57 56.63
C ILE A 276 -12.29 4.57 56.25
N MET A 277 -13.47 4.06 55.87
CA MET A 277 -14.63 4.90 55.54
C MET A 277 -15.18 5.66 56.76
N GLY A 278 -15.03 5.10 57.96
CA GLY A 278 -15.40 5.73 59.24
C GLY A 278 -14.38 6.74 59.80
N MET A 279 -13.18 6.86 59.21
CA MET A 279 -12.17 7.85 59.66
C MET A 279 -12.49 9.26 59.15
N GLU A 280 -12.37 10.26 60.03
CA GLU A 280 -12.63 11.66 59.71
C GLU A 280 -11.38 12.55 59.77
N GLY A 281 -11.34 13.52 58.84
CA GLY A 281 -10.44 14.67 58.88
C GLY A 281 -8.94 14.35 58.99
N LYS A 282 -8.34 14.82 60.09
CA LYS A 282 -6.88 14.83 60.32
C LYS A 282 -6.31 13.42 60.54
N HIS A 283 -7.05 12.56 61.24
CA HIS A 283 -6.63 11.17 61.54
C HIS A 283 -6.46 10.34 60.25
N LEU A 284 -7.36 10.52 59.29
CA LEU A 284 -7.27 9.89 57.96
C LEU A 284 -6.00 10.32 57.22
N THR A 285 -5.63 11.59 57.32
CA THR A 285 -4.46 12.15 56.61
C THR A 285 -3.15 11.69 57.27
N GLU A 286 -3.10 11.62 58.60
CA GLU A 286 -1.94 11.12 59.35
C GLU A 286 -1.68 9.64 59.08
N GLU A 287 -2.74 8.82 59.08
CA GLU A 287 -2.62 7.39 58.77
C GLU A 287 -2.22 7.15 57.31
N PHE A 288 -2.77 7.92 56.36
CA PHE A 288 -2.35 7.87 54.97
C PHE A 288 -0.86 8.22 54.80
N VAL A 289 -0.41 9.33 55.38
CA VAL A 289 0.98 9.79 55.31
C VAL A 289 1.92 8.74 55.90
N LYS A 290 1.54 8.07 56.99
CA LYS A 290 2.30 6.97 57.57
C LYS A 290 2.45 5.80 56.60
N GLN A 291 1.36 5.35 55.97
CA GLN A 291 1.38 4.23 55.02
C GLN A 291 2.27 4.48 53.79
N VAL A 292 2.20 5.68 53.20
CA VAL A 292 3.02 6.05 52.03
C VAL A 292 4.46 6.43 52.37
N SER A 293 4.74 6.78 53.64
CA SER A 293 6.10 7.06 54.09
C SER A 293 6.92 5.79 54.28
N ASP A 294 6.31 4.73 54.82
CA ASP A 294 7.00 3.48 55.16
C ASP A 294 7.13 2.52 53.97
N ASN A 295 6.39 2.77 52.88
CA ASN A 295 6.26 1.82 51.78
C ASN A 295 6.36 2.44 50.38
N ARG A 296 6.84 1.64 49.42
CA ARG A 296 6.92 2.03 48.02
C ARG A 296 5.55 1.93 47.35
N TYR A 297 5.11 3.03 46.74
CA TYR A 297 3.80 3.13 46.10
C TYR A 297 3.91 3.51 44.62
N ILE A 298 2.90 3.10 43.85
CA ILE A 298 2.63 3.61 42.51
C ILE A 298 1.20 4.11 42.41
N ILE A 299 1.03 5.35 41.96
CA ILE A 299 -0.27 5.99 41.82
C ILE A 299 -0.45 6.41 40.36
N PHE A 300 -1.51 5.92 39.72
CA PHE A 300 -1.97 6.40 38.43
C PHE A 300 -3.07 7.45 38.64
N LEU A 301 -2.86 8.63 38.08
CA LEU A 301 -3.78 9.77 38.19
C LEU A 301 -4.39 10.08 36.83
N GLU A 302 -5.71 10.19 36.79
CA GLU A 302 -6.46 10.45 35.57
C GLU A 302 -7.18 11.81 35.65
N ASP A 303 -7.30 12.47 34.49
CA ASP A 303 -7.98 13.75 34.28
C ASP A 303 -7.38 14.96 35.01
N LEU A 304 -6.05 15.06 35.02
CA LEU A 304 -5.38 16.28 35.49
C LEU A 304 -5.56 17.43 34.47
N SER A 305 -6.18 18.52 34.92
CA SER A 305 -6.56 19.66 34.06
C SER A 305 -5.65 20.87 34.08
N SER A 306 -4.75 21.00 35.05
CA SER A 306 -3.77 22.09 35.10
C SER A 306 -2.56 21.71 35.95
N SER A 307 -1.42 22.35 35.70
CA SER A 307 -0.22 22.21 36.53
C SER A 307 -0.39 22.82 37.93
N VAL A 308 -1.31 23.78 38.08
CA VAL A 308 -1.68 24.36 39.38
C VAL A 308 -2.45 23.34 40.23
N ASP A 309 -3.37 22.58 39.61
CA ASP A 309 -4.09 21.50 40.28
C ASP A 309 -3.13 20.40 40.75
N TRP A 310 -2.06 20.11 40.00
CA TRP A 310 -1.03 19.14 40.40
C TRP A 310 -0.31 19.52 41.70
N GLU A 311 0.16 20.77 41.79
CA GLU A 311 0.86 21.26 42.98
C GLU A 311 -0.07 21.38 44.19
N ALA A 312 -1.28 21.91 44.00
CA ALA A 312 -2.24 22.15 45.08
C ALA A 312 -2.99 20.88 45.55
N SER A 313 -3.24 19.91 44.66
CA SER A 313 -4.12 18.77 44.95
C SER A 313 -3.36 17.49 45.27
N VAL A 314 -2.24 17.20 44.60
CA VAL A 314 -1.58 15.89 44.71
C VAL A 314 -0.24 16.00 45.43
N ARG A 315 0.64 16.92 45.01
CA ARG A 315 1.97 17.11 45.64
C ARG A 315 1.88 17.53 47.10
N ALA A 316 0.86 18.28 47.49
CA ALA A 316 0.65 18.71 48.87
C ALA A 316 0.38 17.54 49.85
N TYR A 317 -0.13 16.40 49.36
CA TYR A 317 -0.58 15.28 50.21
C TYR A 317 0.26 14.00 50.05
N VAL A 318 1.04 13.87 48.98
CA VAL A 318 1.88 12.70 48.69
C VAL A 318 3.36 13.05 48.92
N PRO A 319 3.99 12.60 50.03
CA PRO A 319 5.35 13.00 50.38
C PRO A 319 6.41 12.29 49.52
N ASP A 320 7.44 13.04 49.12
CA ASP A 320 8.67 12.49 48.54
C ASP A 320 9.67 12.11 49.64
N LYS A 321 9.82 10.81 49.90
CA LYS A 321 10.74 10.26 50.91
C LYS A 321 11.95 9.56 50.28
N ASN A 322 12.22 9.78 48.99
CA ASN A 322 13.30 9.10 48.25
C ASN A 322 13.25 7.56 48.32
N ASN A 323 12.07 6.98 48.55
CA ASN A 323 11.87 5.53 48.62
C ASN A 323 11.64 4.88 47.24
N GLY A 324 11.82 5.66 46.16
CA GLY A 324 11.65 5.21 44.78
C GLY A 324 10.20 5.02 44.36
N SER A 325 9.22 5.64 45.05
CA SER A 325 7.82 5.67 44.64
C SER A 325 7.61 6.37 43.29
N CYS A 326 6.50 6.08 42.62
CA CYS A 326 6.22 6.56 41.27
C CYS A 326 4.79 7.11 41.15
N ILE A 327 4.64 8.25 40.47
CA ILE A 327 3.34 8.81 40.08
C ILE A 327 3.27 8.88 38.57
N VAL A 328 2.22 8.31 38.00
CA VAL A 328 1.95 8.33 36.55
C VAL A 328 0.70 9.15 36.31
N VAL A 329 0.80 10.21 35.50
CA VAL A 329 -0.28 11.18 35.28
C VAL A 329 -0.77 11.10 33.84
N HIS A 330 -2.04 10.76 33.63
CA HIS A 330 -2.70 10.84 32.34
C HIS A 330 -3.38 12.20 32.17
N THR A 331 -3.10 12.90 31.06
CA THR A 331 -3.77 14.15 30.69
C THR A 331 -3.93 14.27 29.18
N GLN A 332 -5.05 14.86 28.74
CA GLN A 332 -5.31 15.19 27.34
C GLN A 332 -4.65 16.51 26.91
N GLN A 333 -4.18 17.31 27.88
CA GLN A 333 -3.55 18.61 27.62
C GLN A 333 -2.03 18.46 27.55
N LEU A 334 -1.46 18.69 26.37
CA LEU A 334 -0.02 18.57 26.11
C LEU A 334 0.82 19.47 27.03
N GLU A 335 0.36 20.71 27.25
CA GLU A 335 1.04 21.67 28.13
C GLU A 335 1.14 21.13 29.57
N VAL A 336 0.05 20.57 30.09
CA VAL A 336 0.03 19.95 31.42
C VAL A 336 0.96 18.74 31.48
N ALA A 337 1.00 17.91 30.44
CA ALA A 337 1.86 16.72 30.41
C ALA A 337 3.36 17.09 30.52
N SER A 338 3.78 18.17 29.86
CA SER A 338 5.15 18.66 29.90
C SER A 338 5.51 19.31 31.24
N LEU A 339 4.60 20.11 31.82
CA LEU A 339 4.86 20.91 33.02
C LEU A 339 4.93 20.06 34.30
N VAL A 340 4.16 18.98 34.38
CA VAL A 340 4.09 18.10 35.57
C VAL A 340 5.40 17.32 35.80
N VAL A 341 6.17 17.07 34.74
CA VAL A 341 7.46 16.35 34.78
C VAL A 341 8.64 17.29 35.05
N GLY A 342 8.52 18.58 34.74
CA GLY A 342 9.54 19.61 34.92
C GLY A 342 10.22 20.08 33.62
N GLN A 343 11.10 21.10 33.72
CA GLN A 343 11.68 21.80 32.56
C GLN A 343 12.63 20.93 31.69
N SER A 344 13.16 19.82 32.19
CA SER A 344 14.03 18.88 31.46
C SER A 344 13.38 17.49 31.33
N HIS A 345 12.54 17.34 30.30
CA HIS A 345 11.81 16.10 30.01
C HIS A 345 12.24 15.47 28.68
N ARG A 346 12.22 14.14 28.62
CA ARG A 346 12.32 13.35 27.40
C ARG A 346 10.96 12.78 27.02
N VAL A 347 10.74 12.66 25.72
CA VAL A 347 9.52 12.09 25.15
C VAL A 347 9.80 10.71 24.56
N LEU A 348 8.89 9.77 24.81
CA LEU A 348 8.92 8.41 24.27
C LEU A 348 7.52 8.03 23.79
N GLU A 349 7.41 7.45 22.59
CA GLU A 349 6.14 6.86 22.14
C GLU A 349 6.01 5.44 22.73
N LEU A 350 4.89 5.17 23.43
CA LEU A 350 4.61 3.86 24.01
C LEU A 350 4.08 2.88 22.95
N GLU A 351 4.27 1.57 23.16
CA GLU A 351 3.88 0.53 22.20
C GLU A 351 2.43 0.65 21.69
N GLN A 352 2.30 0.50 20.37
CA GLN A 352 1.13 0.83 19.56
C GLN A 352 0.08 -0.29 19.58
N PHE A 353 -1.17 0.02 19.97
CA PHE A 353 -2.33 -0.88 19.78
C PHE A 353 -3.20 -0.49 18.56
N SER A 354 -3.06 0.71 17.98
CA SER A 354 -3.76 1.11 16.73
C SER A 354 -3.02 2.19 15.93
N ALA A 355 -3.26 2.28 14.61
CA ALA A 355 -2.65 3.27 13.70
C ALA A 355 -3.11 4.71 13.94
N ASP A 356 -4.27 4.88 14.59
CA ASP A 356 -4.96 6.17 14.68
C ASP A 356 -4.72 6.90 16.02
N HIS A 357 -4.03 6.26 16.97
CA HIS A 357 -3.85 6.80 18.33
C HIS A 357 -2.39 6.60 18.81
N SER A 358 -1.59 7.66 18.70
CA SER A 358 -0.25 7.70 19.30
C SER A 358 -0.33 8.18 20.76
N VAL A 359 0.32 7.43 21.65
CA VAL A 359 0.44 7.75 23.08
C VAL A 359 1.90 8.03 23.42
N CYS A 360 2.18 9.19 24.01
CA CYS A 360 3.52 9.62 24.39
C CYS A 360 3.67 9.66 25.91
N ALA A 361 4.83 9.24 26.40
CA ALA A 361 5.25 9.36 27.79
C ALA A 361 6.36 10.41 27.93
N PHE A 362 6.17 11.32 28.88
CA PHE A 362 7.12 12.35 29.30
C PHE A 362 7.77 11.92 30.61
N PHE A 363 9.10 11.99 30.70
CA PHE A 363 9.84 11.63 31.92
C PHE A 363 11.14 12.45 32.04
N SER A 364 11.64 12.66 33.26
CA SER A 364 12.83 13.49 33.51
C SER A 364 14.14 12.87 33.01
N GLU A 365 15.03 13.73 32.49
CA GLU A 365 16.32 13.34 31.91
C GLU A 365 17.36 12.89 32.97
N LYS A 366 18.31 12.01 32.56
CA LYS A 366 19.38 11.48 33.44
C LYS A 366 20.33 12.61 33.87
N ARG A 367 20.73 12.63 35.14
CA ARG A 367 21.95 13.33 35.58
C ARG A 367 23.17 12.50 35.14
N SER A 368 23.99 13.01 34.21
CA SER A 368 25.25 12.39 33.79
C SER A 368 26.29 12.47 34.91
N SER A 369 27.13 11.44 35.06
CA SER A 369 28.10 11.35 36.17
C SER A 369 29.54 11.59 35.67
N PRO A 370 30.48 11.98 36.56
CA PRO A 370 31.90 12.10 36.20
C PRO A 370 32.54 10.83 35.60
N ARG A 371 31.90 9.65 35.73
CA ARG A 371 32.35 8.39 35.11
C ARG A 371 32.22 8.40 33.59
N ASP A 372 31.24 9.12 33.04
CA ASP A 372 31.01 9.19 31.59
C ASP A 372 32.15 9.97 30.89
N LEU A 373 32.77 10.92 31.60
CA LEU A 373 33.95 11.67 31.14
C LEU A 373 35.21 10.79 31.06
N ILE A 374 35.36 9.84 31.99
CA ILE A 374 36.49 8.88 32.02
C ILE A 374 36.41 7.94 30.82
N GLU A 375 35.23 7.43 30.47
CA GLU A 375 35.04 6.61 29.28
C GLU A 375 35.35 7.40 28.00
N LEU A 376 34.98 8.69 27.95
CA LEU A 376 35.27 9.57 26.82
C LEU A 376 36.78 9.77 26.60
N ILE A 377 37.53 9.95 27.69
CA ILE A 377 39.00 10.12 27.66
C ILE A 377 39.70 8.79 27.32
N ASN A 378 39.12 7.66 27.73
CA ASN A 378 39.77 6.36 27.69
C ASN A 378 39.31 5.44 26.53
N LYS A 379 38.74 6.00 25.44
CA LYS A 379 38.34 5.22 24.25
C LYS A 379 39.52 4.37 23.74
N LYS A 380 39.28 3.05 23.58
CA LYS A 380 40.28 2.01 23.24
C LYS A 380 40.71 2.04 21.76
N ASP A 381 41.98 1.71 21.55
CA ASP A 381 42.75 1.84 20.31
C ASP A 381 42.39 0.86 19.17
N ASN A 382 42.33 1.42 17.95
CA ASN A 382 42.96 0.82 16.76
C ASN A 382 44.24 1.62 16.46
N ALA A 383 45.20 1.04 15.73
CA ALA A 383 46.55 1.60 15.55
C ALA A 383 46.64 2.98 14.86
N HIS A 384 45.53 3.66 14.52
CA HIS A 384 45.46 4.90 13.74
C HIS A 384 44.44 5.91 14.32
N THR A 385 44.24 5.95 15.65
CA THR A 385 43.24 6.83 16.29
C THR A 385 43.71 8.30 16.29
N PRO A 386 43.01 9.26 15.64
CA PRO A 386 43.43 10.67 15.58
C PRO A 386 43.48 11.35 16.95
N LEU A 387 44.19 12.47 17.06
CA LEU A 387 44.21 13.31 18.26
C LEU A 387 42.78 13.70 18.68
N GLN A 388 42.41 13.36 19.91
CA GLN A 388 41.10 13.69 20.47
C GLN A 388 41.19 15.03 21.21
N VAL A 389 40.34 15.99 20.83
CA VAL A 389 40.17 17.25 21.56
C VAL A 389 38.82 17.26 22.25
N ILE A 390 38.83 17.42 23.57
CA ILE A 390 37.63 17.55 24.42
C ILE A 390 37.67 18.96 25.01
N SER A 391 36.64 19.77 24.83
CA SER A 391 36.57 21.12 25.39
C SER A 391 35.42 21.27 26.37
N MET A 392 35.65 21.86 27.53
CA MET A 392 34.65 22.18 28.55
C MET A 392 34.37 23.68 28.62
N CYS A 393 33.10 24.04 28.78
CA CYS A 393 32.63 25.41 28.96
C CYS A 393 31.53 25.50 30.04
N GLY A 394 31.56 26.55 30.88
CA GLY A 394 30.50 26.90 31.84
C GLY A 394 30.66 28.31 32.45
N GLU A 395 29.69 28.75 33.28
CA GLU A 395 29.57 30.13 33.79
C GLU A 395 30.55 30.48 34.93
N VAL A 396 30.74 31.80 35.13
CA VAL A 396 31.81 32.43 35.93
C VAL A 396 31.73 32.09 37.42
N GLY A 397 32.81 31.52 37.95
CA GLY A 397 33.05 31.32 39.39
C GLY A 397 33.15 29.87 39.84
N ASP A 398 32.53 28.93 39.12
CA ASP A 398 32.30 27.57 39.63
C ASP A 398 33.25 26.49 39.05
N LEU A 399 33.87 26.71 37.89
CA LEU A 399 34.77 25.73 37.27
C LEU A 399 36.18 25.67 37.90
N GLU A 400 36.74 26.81 38.32
CA GLU A 400 38.09 26.86 38.91
C GLU A 400 38.10 26.36 40.36
N ALA A 401 37.00 26.53 41.12
CA ALA A 401 36.95 26.25 42.55
C ALA A 401 36.52 24.81 42.91
N GLU A 402 35.62 24.17 42.15
CA GLU A 402 35.08 22.84 42.51
C GLU A 402 35.41 21.71 41.51
N MET A 403 35.14 21.89 40.21
CA MET A 403 35.15 20.75 39.27
C MET A 403 36.52 20.41 38.69
N THR A 404 37.35 21.40 38.38
CA THR A 404 38.68 21.16 37.82
C THR A 404 39.54 20.29 38.76
N PRO A 405 39.64 20.55 40.08
CA PRO A 405 40.31 19.66 41.03
C PRO A 405 39.73 18.25 41.06
N ILE A 406 38.41 18.09 40.91
CA ILE A 406 37.73 16.79 40.90
C ILE A 406 38.07 15.98 39.65
N ILE A 407 38.07 16.60 38.47
CA ILE A 407 38.44 15.93 37.21
C ILE A 407 39.92 15.53 37.25
N LYS A 408 40.79 16.43 37.70
CA LYS A 408 42.24 16.16 37.88
C LYS A 408 42.45 14.97 38.81
N LYS A 409 41.88 15.01 40.01
CA LYS A 409 41.94 13.91 41.00
C LYS A 409 41.37 12.61 40.44
N THR A 410 40.28 12.68 39.70
CA THR A 410 39.66 11.50 39.09
C THR A 410 40.55 10.87 38.01
N CYS A 411 41.21 11.69 37.18
CA CYS A 411 42.15 11.21 36.16
C CYS A 411 43.43 10.63 36.79
N ASP A 412 43.97 11.29 37.82
CA ASP A 412 45.20 10.85 38.50
C ASP A 412 45.00 9.60 39.36
N CYS A 413 43.80 9.41 39.93
CA CYS A 413 43.47 8.23 40.71
C CYS A 413 42.93 7.05 39.87
N ASN A 414 42.72 7.22 38.55
CA ASN A 414 42.17 6.16 37.71
C ASN A 414 43.29 5.25 37.14
N PRO A 415 43.31 3.94 37.47
CA PRO A 415 44.39 3.03 37.05
C PRO A 415 44.49 2.86 35.52
N GLU A 416 43.36 2.91 34.81
CA GLU A 416 43.33 2.71 33.36
C GLU A 416 43.85 3.94 32.61
N ILE A 417 43.46 5.16 33.03
CA ILE A 417 44.02 6.41 32.48
C ILE A 417 45.52 6.47 32.76
N CYS A 418 45.93 6.13 33.99
CA CYS A 418 47.34 6.15 34.37
C CYS A 418 48.20 5.16 33.57
N LYS A 419 47.61 4.04 33.14
CA LYS A 419 48.25 3.04 32.28
C LYS A 419 48.32 3.48 30.82
N ASN A 420 47.26 4.07 30.29
CA ASN A 420 47.12 4.40 28.86
C ASN A 420 47.79 5.74 28.49
N PHE A 421 47.85 6.69 29.42
CA PHE A 421 48.44 8.01 29.20
C PHE A 421 49.61 8.24 30.16
N ARG A 422 50.79 7.66 29.86
CA ARG A 422 51.98 7.80 30.73
C ARG A 422 52.48 9.24 30.83
N TYR A 423 52.24 10.04 29.80
CA TYR A 423 52.63 11.45 29.73
C TYR A 423 51.38 12.30 29.94
N ARG A 424 51.42 13.09 31.00
CA ARG A 424 50.23 13.70 31.58
C ARG A 424 50.64 15.11 32.02
N ALA A 425 49.94 16.17 31.60
CA ALA A 425 50.26 17.56 31.97
C ALA A 425 49.01 18.45 32.14
N TRP A 426 49.08 19.41 33.06
CA TRP A 426 48.02 20.31 33.54
C TRP A 426 48.52 21.75 33.47
N VAL A 427 48.35 22.41 32.33
CA VAL A 427 49.00 23.69 32.05
C VAL A 427 47.97 24.81 32.04
N LYS A 428 48.13 25.78 32.94
CA LYS A 428 47.39 27.04 32.92
C LYS A 428 47.99 28.01 31.91
N LEU A 429 47.20 28.45 30.93
CA LEU A 429 47.60 29.40 29.90
C LEU A 429 47.55 30.83 30.44
N MET A 430 48.70 31.50 30.38
CA MET A 430 48.82 32.91 30.73
C MET A 430 48.51 33.76 29.51
N GLN A 431 47.90 34.93 29.71
CA GLN A 431 47.65 35.92 28.66
C GLN A 431 48.48 37.19 28.88
N PRO A 432 49.15 37.74 27.85
CA PRO A 432 49.27 37.20 26.49
C PRO A 432 50.04 35.88 26.44
N PHE A 433 49.78 35.03 25.44
CA PHE A 433 50.45 33.73 25.30
C PHE A 433 51.97 33.89 25.13
N ILE A 434 52.75 33.39 26.08
CA ILE A 434 54.22 33.36 26.03
C ILE A 434 54.67 31.91 25.79
N PRO A 435 55.14 31.57 24.56
CA PRO A 435 55.50 30.19 24.21
C PRO A 435 56.52 29.56 25.15
N ARG A 436 57.54 30.33 25.57
CA ARG A 436 58.62 29.86 26.43
C ARG A 436 58.14 29.40 27.80
N GLU A 437 57.23 30.15 28.41
CA GLU A 437 56.64 29.79 29.72
C GLU A 437 55.71 28.60 29.60
N PHE A 438 54.88 28.56 28.55
CA PHE A 438 54.00 27.42 28.29
C PHE A 438 54.79 26.12 28.19
N ILE A 439 55.87 26.12 27.42
CA ILE A 439 56.69 24.93 27.24
C ILE A 439 57.44 24.55 28.52
N GLN A 440 57.99 25.51 29.27
CA GLN A 440 58.63 25.22 30.55
C GLN A 440 57.67 24.56 31.55
N ARG A 441 56.43 25.05 31.64
CA ARG A 441 55.38 24.47 32.51
C ARG A 441 54.95 23.08 32.04
N LEU A 442 54.77 22.91 30.73
CA LEU A 442 54.43 21.63 30.12
C LEU A 442 55.53 20.59 30.43
N LEU A 443 56.79 20.94 30.19
CA LEU A 443 57.94 20.06 30.44
C LEU A 443 58.11 19.76 31.93
N ALA A 444 58.00 20.76 32.81
CA ALA A 444 58.09 20.56 34.25
C ALA A 444 57.07 19.52 34.76
N GLN A 445 55.84 19.55 34.25
CA GLN A 445 54.81 18.60 34.67
C GLN A 445 54.91 17.23 34.00
N LEU A 446 55.27 17.19 32.71
CA LEU A 446 55.56 15.92 32.04
C LEU A 446 56.72 15.18 32.75
N CYS A 447 57.76 15.91 33.17
CA CYS A 447 58.85 15.36 33.97
C CYS A 447 58.37 14.93 35.35
N ALA A 448 57.66 15.79 36.10
CA ALA A 448 57.17 15.46 37.45
C ALA A 448 56.32 14.17 37.49
N ASN A 449 55.49 13.92 36.47
CA ASN A 449 54.67 12.72 36.35
C ASN A 449 55.45 11.46 35.92
N TYR A 450 56.63 11.61 35.34
CA TYR A 450 57.54 10.53 34.96
C TYR A 450 58.55 10.18 36.08
N CYS A 451 58.90 11.17 36.90
CA CYS A 451 60.04 11.16 37.82
C CYS A 451 59.88 10.50 39.21
N PRO A 452 58.83 9.74 39.59
CA PRO A 452 58.89 8.96 40.84
C PRO A 452 59.97 7.87 40.84
N ARG A 453 60.59 7.54 39.68
CA ARG A 453 61.62 6.49 39.56
C ARG A 453 62.95 6.91 38.92
N HIS A 454 63.12 8.15 38.42
CA HIS A 454 64.24 8.49 37.50
C HIS A 454 64.93 9.87 37.69
N GLY A 455 64.89 10.51 38.87
CA GLY A 455 65.61 11.78 39.10
C GLY A 455 64.91 13.00 38.49
N GLY A 456 65.48 14.21 38.58
CA GLY A 456 64.83 15.47 38.16
C GLY A 456 64.72 15.66 36.64
N ALA A 457 64.07 16.74 36.18
CA ALA A 457 63.95 17.06 34.74
C ALA A 457 65.31 17.19 34.03
N GLU A 458 66.35 17.63 34.74
CA GLU A 458 67.73 17.67 34.25
C GLU A 458 68.34 16.27 34.04
N ASP A 459 67.93 15.27 34.83
CA ASP A 459 68.42 13.89 34.70
C ASP A 459 67.83 13.21 33.47
N PHE A 460 66.56 13.51 33.13
CA PHE A 460 65.90 13.05 31.90
C PHE A 460 66.57 13.62 30.64
N LEU A 461 66.94 14.91 30.67
CA LEU A 461 67.65 15.59 29.57
C LEU A 461 69.08 15.04 29.38
N LYS A 462 69.79 14.73 30.47
CA LYS A 462 71.11 14.08 30.44
C LYS A 462 71.03 12.64 29.90
N LEU A 463 69.99 11.87 30.27
CA LEU A 463 69.76 10.50 29.79
C LEU A 463 69.54 10.41 28.27
N LYS A 464 69.05 11.49 27.66
CA LYS A 464 68.82 11.61 26.21
C LYS A 464 69.92 12.39 25.47
N GLY A 465 70.98 12.81 26.16
CA GLY A 465 72.15 13.45 25.55
C GLY A 465 71.92 14.87 25.05
N VAL A 466 70.97 15.61 25.63
CA VAL A 466 70.64 16.98 25.21
C VAL A 466 71.34 17.99 26.12
N GLU A 467 72.41 18.64 25.63
CA GLU A 467 73.04 19.80 26.30
C GLU A 467 72.18 21.06 26.13
N MET A 468 71.99 21.81 27.22
CA MET A 468 71.18 23.03 27.28
C MET A 468 71.88 24.18 26.55
N VAL A 469 71.47 24.46 25.31
CA VAL A 469 71.74 25.73 24.62
C VAL A 469 70.42 26.38 24.24
N THR A 470 70.35 27.69 24.43
CA THR A 470 69.16 28.53 24.29
C THR A 470 68.82 28.76 22.82
N GLU A 471 67.69 28.22 22.36
CA GLU A 471 66.95 28.69 21.17
C GLU A 471 65.55 28.06 21.16
N ASP A 472 64.49 28.86 21.04
CA ASP A 472 63.08 28.43 21.16
C ASP A 472 62.69 27.34 20.15
N ALA A 473 63.44 27.19 19.05
CA ALA A 473 63.28 26.13 18.05
C ALA A 473 63.65 24.73 18.56
N LEU A 474 64.69 24.61 19.40
CA LEU A 474 65.14 23.33 19.97
C LEU A 474 64.15 22.84 21.04
N ILE A 475 63.57 23.76 21.79
CA ILE A 475 62.54 23.46 22.79
C ILE A 475 61.25 22.94 22.10
N LYS A 476 60.86 23.53 20.97
CA LYS A 476 59.75 23.05 20.13
C LYS A 476 60.01 21.64 19.58
N GLU A 477 61.23 21.38 19.11
CA GLU A 477 61.63 20.05 18.62
C GLU A 477 61.74 19.01 19.74
N PHE A 478 62.15 19.42 20.93
CA PHE A 478 62.21 18.55 22.11
C PHE A 478 60.83 18.11 22.57
N VAL A 479 59.85 19.03 22.68
CA VAL A 479 58.46 18.67 23.01
C VAL A 479 57.90 17.71 21.95
N LYS A 480 58.17 17.98 20.67
CA LYS A 480 57.82 17.06 19.58
C LYS A 480 58.47 15.70 19.79
N GLN A 481 59.78 15.58 20.00
CA GLN A 481 60.45 14.29 20.19
C GLN A 481 59.93 13.52 21.41
N VAL A 482 59.76 14.18 22.56
CA VAL A 482 59.29 13.53 23.80
C VAL A 482 57.84 13.04 23.67
N MET A 483 56.98 13.81 22.99
CA MET A 483 55.56 13.48 22.83
C MET A 483 55.26 12.67 21.55
N SER A 484 56.20 12.53 20.61
CA SER A 484 56.00 11.85 19.32
C SER A 484 55.79 10.34 19.46
N ASP A 485 56.52 9.70 20.36
CA ASP A 485 56.56 8.23 20.48
C ASP A 485 55.58 7.70 21.55
N HIS A 486 54.83 8.59 22.19
CA HIS A 486 54.01 8.25 23.34
C HIS A 486 52.66 8.96 23.36
N ARG A 487 51.64 8.23 23.85
CA ARG A 487 50.28 8.74 24.02
C ARG A 487 50.26 9.70 25.21
N TYR A 488 49.79 10.92 24.99
CA TYR A 488 49.76 11.98 26.01
C TYR A 488 48.34 12.45 26.35
N LEU A 489 48.15 12.92 27.58
CA LEU A 489 46.95 13.62 28.05
C LEU A 489 47.36 15.00 28.56
N VAL A 490 46.96 16.06 27.86
CA VAL A 490 47.25 17.44 28.24
C VAL A 490 45.97 18.17 28.58
N PHE A 491 45.88 18.70 29.79
CA PHE A 491 44.81 19.54 30.29
C PHE A 491 45.26 21.00 30.20
N LEU A 492 44.55 21.80 29.39
CA LEU A 492 44.81 23.23 29.19
C LEU A 492 43.77 24.03 29.94
N GLU A 493 44.22 24.88 30.87
CA GLU A 493 43.35 25.72 31.69
C GLU A 493 43.34 27.16 31.18
N ASP A 494 42.15 27.74 31.15
CA ASP A 494 41.89 29.15 30.84
C ASP A 494 42.29 29.57 29.42
N VAL A 495 41.91 28.75 28.44
CA VAL A 495 42.02 29.15 27.03
C VAL A 495 41.02 30.27 26.75
N SER A 496 41.49 31.50 26.66
CA SER A 496 40.63 32.69 26.53
C SER A 496 40.47 33.24 25.11
N SER A 497 41.17 32.68 24.11
CA SER A 497 41.04 33.09 22.70
C SER A 497 41.32 31.94 21.72
N THR A 498 40.76 32.03 20.51
CA THR A 498 41.04 31.09 19.41
C THR A 498 42.49 31.18 18.96
N ASP A 499 43.07 32.38 18.90
CA ASP A 499 44.47 32.59 18.53
C ASP A 499 45.43 31.93 19.53
N GLY A 500 45.09 31.96 20.83
CA GLY A 500 45.85 31.27 21.86
C GLY A 500 45.80 29.75 21.72
N TRP A 501 44.63 29.21 21.35
CA TRP A 501 44.49 27.79 21.04
C TRP A 501 45.31 27.36 19.82
N ASP A 502 45.24 28.13 18.73
CA ASP A 502 46.00 27.85 17.51
C ASP A 502 47.52 27.91 17.77
N ALA A 503 47.97 28.88 18.56
CA ALA A 503 49.37 28.99 18.98
C ALA A 503 49.84 27.80 19.82
N VAL A 504 49.02 27.29 20.75
CA VAL A 504 49.34 26.10 21.57
C VAL A 504 49.36 24.82 20.73
N ARG A 505 48.40 24.68 19.80
CA ARG A 505 48.25 23.50 18.94
C ARG A 505 49.51 23.24 18.12
N GLU A 506 50.27 24.26 17.72
CA GLU A 506 51.55 24.10 17.01
C GLU A 506 52.63 23.33 17.80
N TYR A 507 52.54 23.29 19.13
CA TYR A 507 53.53 22.66 20.00
C TYR A 507 53.15 21.22 20.40
N LEU A 508 51.93 20.77 20.12
CA LEU A 508 51.41 19.45 20.49
C LEU A 508 51.30 18.54 19.24
N PRO A 509 52.02 17.40 19.18
CA PRO A 509 52.09 16.59 17.96
C PRO A 509 50.84 15.73 17.70
N ASP A 510 50.22 15.89 16.52
CA ASP A 510 49.09 15.07 16.04
C ASP A 510 49.58 13.86 15.21
N LYS A 511 49.91 12.75 15.89
CA LYS A 511 50.47 11.53 15.28
C LYS A 511 49.46 10.39 15.12
N ALA A 512 48.16 10.64 15.31
CA ALA A 512 47.11 9.62 15.32
C ALA A 512 47.43 8.39 16.21
N ASN A 513 48.02 8.67 17.38
CA ASN A 513 48.38 7.68 18.40
C ASN A 513 47.38 7.62 19.57
N GLY A 514 46.18 8.20 19.40
CA GLY A 514 45.14 8.28 20.42
C GLY A 514 45.37 9.31 21.53
N SER A 515 46.32 10.24 21.38
CA SER A 515 46.55 11.31 22.36
C SER A 515 45.30 12.17 22.57
N CYS A 516 45.16 12.75 23.76
CA CYS A 516 43.97 13.49 24.17
C CYS A 516 44.37 14.87 24.71
N ILE A 517 43.70 15.90 24.23
CA ILE A 517 43.80 17.27 24.75
C ILE A 517 42.47 17.63 25.37
N PHE A 518 42.52 18.02 26.62
CA PHE A 518 41.38 18.52 27.36
C PHE A 518 41.51 20.03 27.51
N VAL A 519 40.50 20.78 27.09
CA VAL A 519 40.51 22.25 27.12
C VAL A 519 39.47 22.74 28.09
N HIS A 520 39.86 23.62 29.00
CA HIS A 520 38.98 24.42 29.83
C HIS A 520 38.92 25.86 29.30
N THR A 521 37.70 26.36 29.07
CA THR A 521 37.47 27.74 28.66
C THR A 521 36.14 28.26 29.21
N GLN A 522 36.06 29.56 29.43
CA GLN A 522 34.83 30.25 29.81
C GLN A 522 34.02 30.71 28.58
N LEU A 523 34.58 30.56 27.36
CA LEU A 523 34.00 31.08 26.13
C LEU A 523 33.55 29.94 25.22
N SER A 524 32.25 29.87 24.94
CA SER A 524 31.66 28.83 24.09
C SER A 524 32.21 28.83 22.66
N GLU A 525 32.57 30.00 22.13
CA GLU A 525 33.17 30.13 20.78
C GLU A 525 34.56 29.51 20.73
N VAL A 526 35.39 29.76 21.76
CA VAL A 526 36.72 29.15 21.89
C VAL A 526 36.57 27.64 22.03
N ALA A 527 35.62 27.17 22.86
CA ALA A 527 35.38 25.74 23.07
C ALA A 527 35.02 25.01 21.76
N SER A 528 34.18 25.63 20.93
CA SER A 528 33.75 25.10 19.64
C SER A 528 34.92 25.09 18.63
N SER A 529 35.73 26.15 18.62
CA SER A 529 36.92 26.24 17.77
C SER A 529 37.97 25.17 18.11
N CYS A 530 38.13 24.85 19.40
CA CYS A 530 39.07 23.82 19.87
C CYS A 530 38.79 22.45 19.26
N VAL A 531 37.51 22.07 19.15
CA VAL A 531 37.07 20.73 18.71
C VAL A 531 36.80 20.68 17.20
N GLY A 532 36.49 21.81 16.57
CA GLY A 532 36.19 21.94 15.14
C GLY A 532 34.68 21.96 14.84
N GLN A 533 34.31 22.19 13.57
CA GLN A 533 32.91 22.45 13.16
C GLN A 533 31.94 21.27 13.38
N SER A 534 32.44 20.04 13.50
CA SER A 534 31.66 18.82 13.72
C SER A 534 31.96 18.22 15.09
N HIS A 535 31.34 18.77 16.14
CA HIS A 535 31.53 18.34 17.53
C HIS A 535 30.23 17.87 18.19
N ARG A 536 30.36 17.06 19.26
CA ARG A 536 29.31 16.63 20.17
C ARG A 536 29.45 17.30 21.56
N GLN A 537 28.42 17.99 22.04
CA GLN A 537 28.13 18.41 23.41
C GLN A 537 27.52 17.30 24.31
N LEU A 538 28.08 17.15 25.51
CA LEU A 538 27.53 16.44 26.68
C LEU A 538 27.25 17.48 27.77
N GLU A 539 26.07 17.42 28.41
CA GLU A 539 25.78 18.23 29.61
C GLU A 539 26.01 17.41 30.89
N LEU A 540 26.92 17.91 31.74
CA LEU A 540 27.17 17.40 33.08
C LEU A 540 26.45 18.31 34.08
N LEU A 541 25.46 17.75 34.78
CA LEU A 541 24.72 18.44 35.84
C LEU A 541 25.20 17.96 37.21
N SER A 542 25.96 18.80 37.91
CA SER A 542 26.21 18.65 39.35
C SER A 542 25.22 19.55 40.11
N ALA A 543 25.09 19.37 41.43
CA ALA A 543 23.95 19.80 42.25
C ALA A 543 23.43 21.25 42.04
N ASN A 544 24.23 22.18 41.50
CA ASN A 544 23.80 23.53 41.11
C ASN A 544 24.40 24.05 39.78
N LEU A 545 25.01 23.21 38.92
CA LEU A 545 25.88 23.65 37.81
C LEU A 545 25.63 22.90 36.49
N SER A 546 25.49 23.63 35.38
CA SER A 546 25.41 23.08 34.00
C SER A 546 26.73 23.23 33.25
N LEU A 547 27.45 22.13 33.03
CA LEU A 547 28.71 22.12 32.28
C LEU A 547 28.52 21.51 30.89
N ARG A 548 29.03 22.19 29.85
CA ARG A 548 29.00 21.72 28.46
C ARG A 548 30.35 21.14 28.07
N VAL A 549 30.38 19.89 27.60
CA VAL A 549 31.60 19.19 27.14
C VAL A 549 31.49 18.86 25.65
N LEU A 550 32.34 19.47 24.82
CA LEU A 550 32.39 19.31 23.37
C LEU A 550 33.49 18.30 22.97
N PHE A 551 33.23 17.38 22.03
CA PHE A 551 34.23 16.42 21.51
C PHE A 551 33.94 15.98 20.06
N LYS A 552 34.94 15.60 19.26
CA LYS A 552 34.77 15.21 17.84
C LYS A 552 34.42 13.72 17.67
N GLU A 553 33.44 13.39 16.82
CA GLU A 553 33.11 12.00 16.45
C GLU A 553 33.78 11.67 15.10
N GLY A 554 34.31 10.45 14.93
CA GLY A 554 34.94 10.05 13.67
C GLY A 554 33.88 9.74 12.61
N GLU A 555 34.08 10.21 11.36
CA GLU A 555 33.19 9.93 10.20
C GLU A 555 32.90 8.42 10.00
N ASP A 556 33.80 7.55 10.47
CA ASP A 556 33.66 6.09 10.39
C ASP A 556 32.61 5.49 11.35
N GLU A 557 32.29 6.12 12.49
CA GLU A 557 31.29 5.61 13.44
C GLU A 557 29.86 5.74 12.87
N GLU A 558 29.57 6.84 12.16
CA GLU A 558 28.26 7.14 11.56
C GLU A 558 27.85 6.07 10.53
N ARG A 559 28.77 5.79 9.60
CA ARG A 559 28.59 4.75 8.58
C ARG A 559 28.58 3.36 9.21
N ALA A 560 29.37 3.12 10.25
CA ALA A 560 29.39 1.83 10.94
C ALA A 560 28.03 1.48 11.55
N ILE A 561 27.29 2.46 12.08
CA ILE A 561 25.93 2.27 12.62
C ILE A 561 24.96 1.84 11.52
N LYS A 562 24.87 2.60 10.41
CA LYS A 562 23.98 2.24 9.28
C LYS A 562 24.38 0.91 8.65
N THR A 563 25.67 0.64 8.53
CA THR A 563 26.19 -0.64 7.98
C THR A 563 25.84 -1.82 8.87
N LYS A 564 25.95 -1.68 10.19
CA LYS A 564 25.55 -2.72 11.15
C LYS A 564 24.04 -2.99 11.06
N ALA A 565 23.22 -1.94 11.12
CA ALA A 565 21.77 -2.05 10.98
C ALA A 565 21.36 -2.70 9.64
N ALA A 566 22.03 -2.31 8.55
CA ALA A 566 21.80 -2.87 7.23
C ALA A 566 22.12 -4.39 7.18
N ARG A 567 23.25 -4.83 7.75
CA ARG A 567 23.61 -6.27 7.79
C ARG A 567 22.63 -7.08 8.63
N GLU A 568 22.25 -6.57 9.81
CA GLU A 568 21.27 -7.22 10.68
C GLU A 568 19.92 -7.38 9.97
N TRP A 569 19.47 -6.35 9.26
CA TRP A 569 18.24 -6.38 8.50
C TRP A 569 18.32 -7.38 7.33
N LEU A 570 19.39 -7.35 6.52
CA LEU A 570 19.57 -8.27 5.39
C LEU A 570 19.61 -9.75 5.83
N ASN A 571 20.20 -10.03 6.99
CA ASN A 571 20.25 -11.39 7.54
C ASN A 571 18.88 -11.87 8.02
N LYS A 572 18.09 -10.99 8.63
CA LYS A 572 16.76 -11.33 9.17
C LYS A 572 15.69 -11.45 8.09
N TYR A 573 15.79 -10.62 7.04
CA TYR A 573 14.74 -10.44 6.04
C TYR A 573 15.24 -10.90 4.66
N GLN A 574 15.06 -12.18 4.35
CA GLN A 574 15.40 -12.73 3.03
C GLN A 574 14.30 -12.48 2.00
N LEU A 575 14.70 -12.09 0.79
CA LEU A 575 13.83 -11.82 -0.34
C LEU A 575 13.51 -13.12 -1.11
N VAL A 576 12.25 -13.31 -1.50
CA VAL A 576 11.74 -14.46 -2.28
C VAL A 576 11.22 -13.95 -3.62
N GLY A 577 11.54 -14.62 -4.75
CA GLY A 577 10.87 -14.38 -6.04
C GLY A 577 11.09 -13.03 -6.73
N ARG A 578 12.09 -12.23 -6.33
CA ARG A 578 12.24 -10.81 -6.75
C ARG A 578 13.62 -10.46 -7.30
N ARG A 579 14.29 -11.45 -7.91
CA ARG A 579 15.65 -11.26 -8.42
C ARG A 579 15.69 -10.17 -9.50
N ALA A 580 14.82 -10.28 -10.50
CA ALA A 580 14.71 -9.30 -11.59
C ALA A 580 14.43 -7.89 -11.07
N ASP A 581 13.51 -7.72 -10.11
CA ASP A 581 13.21 -6.41 -9.51
C ASP A 581 14.46 -5.79 -8.87
N THR A 582 15.22 -6.59 -8.11
CA THR A 582 16.45 -6.10 -7.48
C THR A 582 17.57 -5.82 -8.46
N GLU A 583 17.69 -6.58 -9.55
CA GLU A 583 18.72 -6.37 -10.56
C GLU A 583 18.47 -5.06 -11.33
N ASN A 584 17.22 -4.82 -11.75
CA ASN A 584 16.82 -3.58 -12.40
C ASN A 584 17.04 -2.35 -11.51
N LEU A 585 16.71 -2.47 -10.21
CA LEU A 585 16.96 -1.40 -9.25
C LEU A 585 18.42 -1.31 -8.80
N SER A 586 19.28 -2.29 -9.06
CA SER A 586 20.69 -2.24 -8.63
C SER A 586 21.59 -1.47 -9.61
N VAL A 587 21.16 -1.27 -10.85
CA VAL A 587 21.91 -0.57 -11.91
C VAL A 587 22.35 0.81 -11.44
N SER A 588 23.66 1.09 -11.40
CA SER A 588 24.27 2.24 -10.71
C SER A 588 24.21 3.58 -11.47
N ASN A 589 23.19 3.79 -12.31
CA ASN A 589 23.10 5.03 -13.08
C ASN A 589 22.62 6.19 -12.17
N PRO A 590 23.27 7.37 -12.21
CA PRO A 590 22.79 8.55 -11.51
C PRO A 590 21.44 9.01 -12.09
N GLY A 591 20.60 9.62 -11.24
CA GLY A 591 19.27 10.09 -11.62
C GLY A 591 18.13 9.53 -10.77
N VAL A 592 16.90 9.79 -11.21
CA VAL A 592 15.65 9.40 -10.56
C VAL A 592 15.15 8.08 -11.14
N GLN A 593 14.93 7.10 -10.28
CA GLN A 593 14.40 5.78 -10.60
C GLN A 593 13.08 5.55 -9.85
N PRO A 594 11.94 5.81 -10.48
CA PRO A 594 10.63 5.56 -9.90
C PRO A 594 10.29 4.07 -9.88
N VAL A 595 9.63 3.65 -8.80
CA VAL A 595 9.12 2.31 -8.56
C VAL A 595 7.65 2.45 -8.20
N PHE A 596 6.78 1.76 -8.93
CA PHE A 596 5.35 1.74 -8.61
C PHE A 596 4.77 0.34 -8.60
N GLY A 597 3.50 0.25 -8.24
CA GLY A 597 2.77 -1.00 -8.10
C GLY A 597 1.73 -0.90 -6.97
N ILE A 598 0.91 -1.95 -6.84
CA ILE A 598 -0.21 -1.99 -5.89
C ILE A 598 0.29 -1.83 -4.43
N ALA A 599 -0.53 -1.26 -3.55
CA ALA A 599 -0.23 -1.29 -2.11
C ALA A 599 -0.06 -2.74 -1.60
N GLY A 600 0.93 -2.96 -0.73
CA GLY A 600 1.20 -4.29 -0.18
C GLY A 600 1.95 -5.26 -1.11
N VAL A 601 2.29 -4.86 -2.35
CA VAL A 601 3.06 -5.70 -3.30
C VAL A 601 4.55 -5.86 -2.92
N GLY A 602 5.05 -5.02 -2.02
CA GLY A 602 6.43 -5.12 -1.49
C GLY A 602 7.42 -4.10 -2.04
N LYS A 603 6.98 -3.00 -2.67
CA LYS A 603 7.85 -1.94 -3.23
C LYS A 603 8.92 -1.45 -2.25
N SER A 604 8.49 -0.98 -1.08
CA SER A 604 9.38 -0.53 0.01
C SER A 604 10.34 -1.62 0.45
N TYR A 605 9.89 -2.88 0.48
CA TYR A 605 10.74 -4.01 0.85
C TYR A 605 11.86 -4.25 -0.17
N ILE A 606 11.54 -4.18 -1.47
CA ILE A 606 12.53 -4.31 -2.57
C ILE A 606 13.51 -3.14 -2.56
N ALA A 607 13.01 -1.90 -2.45
CA ALA A 607 13.85 -0.72 -2.36
C ALA A 607 14.79 -0.78 -1.15
N LYS A 608 14.31 -1.28 -0.01
CA LYS A 608 15.09 -1.46 1.23
C LYS A 608 16.19 -2.51 1.08
N GLN A 609 15.92 -3.61 0.36
CA GLN A 609 16.95 -4.59 0.00
C GLN A 609 18.08 -3.95 -0.83
N VAL A 610 17.73 -3.17 -1.85
CA VAL A 610 18.71 -2.49 -2.70
C VAL A 610 19.49 -1.43 -1.91
N TYR A 611 18.78 -0.61 -1.13
CA TYR A 611 19.37 0.40 -0.27
C TYR A 611 20.41 -0.19 0.69
N TYR A 612 20.06 -1.22 1.46
CA TYR A 612 20.98 -1.83 2.41
C TYR A 612 22.13 -2.61 1.74
N LYS A 613 21.92 -3.20 0.56
CA LYS A 613 23.03 -3.76 -0.22
C LYS A 613 24.03 -2.69 -0.65
N LYS A 614 23.56 -1.48 -1.00
CA LYS A 614 24.44 -0.35 -1.34
C LYS A 614 25.12 0.27 -0.12
N VAL A 615 24.43 0.34 1.02
CA VAL A 615 25.02 0.77 2.31
C VAL A 615 26.19 -0.14 2.72
N THR A 616 26.02 -1.45 2.53
CA THR A 616 27.02 -2.48 2.89
C THR A 616 28.07 -2.74 1.80
N ASP A 617 27.99 -2.07 0.65
CA ASP A 617 28.89 -2.28 -0.48
C ASP A 617 30.31 -1.79 -0.16
N GLY A 618 31.29 -2.70 -0.27
CA GLY A 618 32.70 -2.42 -0.04
C GLY A 618 33.30 -1.43 -1.04
N LYS A 619 32.67 -1.25 -2.21
CA LYS A 619 33.11 -0.30 -3.25
C LYS A 619 32.79 1.17 -2.93
N LYS A 620 31.98 1.42 -1.88
CA LYS A 620 31.58 2.75 -1.40
C LYS A 620 31.14 3.74 -2.51
N PRO A 621 30.16 3.40 -3.38
CA PRO A 621 29.72 4.28 -4.47
C PRO A 621 29.01 5.55 -4.00
N PHE A 622 28.50 5.56 -2.77
CA PHE A 622 27.84 6.72 -2.15
C PHE A 622 28.47 7.02 -0.79
N GLU A 623 28.52 8.31 -0.46
CA GLU A 623 29.04 8.86 0.78
C GLU A 623 27.94 8.98 1.84
N LYS A 624 26.75 9.42 1.42
CA LYS A 624 25.58 9.63 2.29
C LYS A 624 24.38 8.82 1.81
N PHE A 625 23.55 8.42 2.77
CA PHE A 625 22.38 7.56 2.53
C PHE A 625 21.18 8.16 3.25
N GLY A 626 20.07 8.35 2.55
CA GLY A 626 18.82 8.90 3.10
C GLY A 626 17.63 8.02 2.77
N TRP A 627 16.76 7.77 3.74
CA TRP A 627 15.42 7.20 3.55
C TRP A 627 14.40 8.11 4.22
N VAL A 628 13.43 8.59 3.45
CA VAL A 628 12.37 9.48 3.93
C VAL A 628 11.00 8.98 3.47
N ASP A 629 10.06 8.90 4.41
CA ASP A 629 8.66 8.60 4.14
C ASP A 629 7.91 9.92 3.94
N VAL A 630 7.08 10.02 2.89
CA VAL A 630 6.28 11.22 2.60
C VAL A 630 5.11 11.31 3.58
N SER A 631 5.10 12.36 4.41
CA SER A 631 4.01 12.64 5.35
C SER A 631 2.75 13.13 4.64
N HIS A 632 1.59 12.82 5.22
CA HIS A 632 0.28 13.22 4.71
C HIS A 632 -0.54 13.83 5.87
N PRO A 633 -0.98 15.10 5.77
CA PRO A 633 -0.82 16.03 4.63
C PRO A 633 0.65 16.39 4.34
N PHE A 634 0.97 16.61 3.07
CA PHE A 634 2.34 16.86 2.60
C PHE A 634 2.84 18.24 3.04
N ASN A 635 4.07 18.29 3.56
CA ASN A 635 4.77 19.52 3.90
C ASN A 635 6.25 19.40 3.53
N ILE A 636 6.72 20.28 2.63
CA ILE A 636 8.10 20.23 2.12
C ILE A 636 9.16 20.46 3.19
N ARG A 637 8.84 21.25 4.24
CA ARG A 637 9.75 21.54 5.33
C ARG A 637 9.91 20.33 6.25
N ASP A 638 8.82 19.64 6.57
CA ASP A 638 8.82 18.41 7.37
C ASP A 638 9.50 17.25 6.62
N PHE A 639 9.27 17.18 5.31
CA PHE A 639 9.96 16.25 4.42
C PHE A 639 11.47 16.51 4.42
N SER A 640 11.89 17.75 4.20
CA SER A 640 13.31 18.14 4.17
C SER A 640 13.96 17.87 5.52
N TRP A 641 13.26 18.13 6.62
CA TRP A 641 13.73 17.82 7.97
C TRP A 641 13.98 16.33 8.17
N SER A 642 13.01 15.50 7.79
CA SER A 642 13.11 14.04 7.89
C SER A 642 14.25 13.49 7.05
N LEU A 643 14.45 14.04 5.85
CA LEU A 643 15.57 13.68 4.98
C LEU A 643 16.93 14.07 5.58
N LEU A 644 17.07 15.28 6.13
CA LEU A 644 18.30 15.71 6.81
C LEU A 644 18.67 14.82 7.97
N LEU A 645 17.69 14.48 8.81
CA LEU A 645 17.90 13.63 9.98
C LEU A 645 18.47 12.26 9.60
N ASP A 646 17.94 11.66 8.52
CA ASP A 646 18.47 10.39 8.05
C ASP A 646 19.85 10.58 7.38
N LEU A 647 20.08 11.63 6.59
CA LEU A 647 21.39 11.90 5.97
C LEU A 647 22.53 12.13 6.99
N HIS A 648 22.21 12.60 8.20
CA HIS A 648 23.16 12.88 9.29
C HIS A 648 23.15 11.87 10.46
N SER A 649 22.46 10.73 10.31
CA SER A 649 22.46 9.60 11.24
C SER A 649 22.33 9.96 12.73
N GLY A 650 21.25 10.66 13.11
CA GLY A 650 20.79 10.70 14.50
C GLY A 650 21.71 11.39 15.52
N SER A 651 22.58 12.31 15.10
CA SER A 651 23.24 13.22 16.04
C SER A 651 22.20 14.11 16.74
N LEU A 652 21.98 13.87 18.03
CA LEU A 652 21.07 14.61 18.92
C LEU A 652 21.31 16.13 18.95
N GLN A 653 22.48 16.60 18.52
CA GLN A 653 22.81 18.03 18.51
C GLN A 653 22.38 18.77 17.26
N TYR A 654 22.15 18.07 16.15
CA TYR A 654 21.58 18.73 14.97
C TYR A 654 20.15 19.21 15.25
N GLY A 655 19.37 18.50 16.07
CA GLY A 655 18.02 18.92 16.45
C GLY A 655 17.95 20.26 17.21
N SER A 656 18.91 20.54 18.10
CA SER A 656 18.98 21.78 18.89
C SER A 656 19.63 22.94 18.11
N MET A 657 20.62 22.67 17.26
CA MET A 657 21.30 23.69 16.44
C MET A 657 20.48 24.11 15.20
N MET A 658 19.57 23.27 14.72
CA MET A 658 18.78 23.51 13.51
C MET A 658 17.48 24.31 13.70
N ARG A 659 17.11 24.73 14.92
CA ARG A 659 15.98 25.68 15.10
C ARG A 659 16.24 27.06 14.45
N ILE A 660 17.48 27.32 14.01
CA ILE A 660 17.94 28.61 13.48
C ILE A 660 18.12 28.61 11.94
N ARG A 661 18.21 27.45 11.27
CA ARG A 661 18.48 27.35 9.82
C ARG A 661 17.37 26.64 9.03
N ASP A 662 17.19 27.02 7.77
CA ASP A 662 16.22 26.41 6.87
C ASP A 662 16.67 24.97 6.47
N PRO A 663 15.85 23.92 6.73
CA PRO A 663 16.18 22.56 6.32
C PRO A 663 16.28 22.39 4.79
N ILE A 664 15.51 23.15 4.01
CA ILE A 664 15.53 23.01 2.56
C ILE A 664 16.92 23.38 2.02
N GLN A 665 17.47 24.51 2.48
CA GLN A 665 18.80 24.96 2.09
C GLN A 665 19.91 23.98 2.50
N GLN A 666 19.82 23.40 3.69
CA GLN A 666 20.80 22.43 4.16
C GLN A 666 20.76 21.13 3.36
N CYS A 667 19.58 20.64 3.00
CA CYS A 667 19.46 19.50 2.09
C CYS A 667 20.16 19.81 0.77
N CYS A 668 19.92 21.00 0.21
CA CYS A 668 20.55 21.43 -1.03
C CYS A 668 22.08 21.45 -0.93
N GLU A 669 22.64 21.95 0.17
CA GLU A 669 24.09 22.00 0.40
C GLU A 669 24.70 20.59 0.50
N LEU A 670 24.04 19.65 1.18
CA LEU A 670 24.50 18.26 1.25
C LEU A 670 24.43 17.57 -0.10
N LEU A 671 23.34 17.76 -0.83
CA LEU A 671 23.12 17.17 -2.14
C LEU A 671 24.10 17.71 -3.20
N LYS A 672 24.60 18.94 -3.01
CA LYS A 672 25.66 19.54 -3.83
C LYS A 672 27.04 18.98 -3.51
N THR A 673 27.30 18.69 -2.24
CA THR A 673 28.66 18.37 -1.75
C THR A 673 28.96 16.87 -1.76
N HIS A 674 27.96 16.02 -1.53
CA HIS A 674 28.15 14.59 -1.31
C HIS A 674 27.46 13.71 -2.36
N ALA A 675 28.03 12.53 -2.61
CA ALA A 675 27.36 11.49 -3.39
C ALA A 675 26.29 10.79 -2.55
N CYS A 676 25.02 10.99 -2.88
CA CYS A 676 23.89 10.54 -2.06
C CYS A 676 23.09 9.41 -2.72
N LEU A 677 22.65 8.42 -1.91
CA LEU A 677 21.56 7.52 -2.28
C LEU A 677 20.33 7.84 -1.42
N ILE A 678 19.26 8.32 -2.07
CA ILE A 678 18.02 8.74 -1.39
C ILE A 678 16.87 7.84 -1.81
N VAL A 679 16.07 7.39 -0.84
CA VAL A 679 14.79 6.71 -1.07
C VAL A 679 13.67 7.61 -0.55
N ILE A 680 12.71 7.92 -1.42
CA ILE A 680 11.49 8.67 -1.12
C ILE A 680 10.34 7.68 -1.16
N ASP A 681 9.79 7.30 0.00
CA ASP A 681 8.73 6.31 0.11
C ASP A 681 7.35 6.95 0.31
N GLY A 682 6.37 6.54 -0.51
CA GLY A 682 4.97 6.92 -0.33
C GLY A 682 4.52 8.18 -1.07
N LEU A 683 5.15 8.53 -2.19
CA LEU A 683 4.73 9.66 -3.04
C LEU A 683 3.33 9.38 -3.65
N ARG A 684 2.39 10.34 -3.52
CA ARG A 684 0.99 10.17 -3.95
C ARG A 684 0.58 11.08 -5.10
N SER A 685 1.25 12.21 -5.35
CA SER A 685 0.83 13.17 -6.37
C SER A 685 1.99 13.77 -7.18
N LYS A 686 1.66 14.38 -8.33
CA LYS A 686 2.66 15.04 -9.20
C LYS A 686 3.12 16.36 -8.57
N GLU A 687 2.20 17.04 -7.88
CA GLU A 687 2.40 18.31 -7.20
C GLU A 687 3.38 18.15 -6.01
N GLU A 688 3.30 17.04 -5.28
CA GLU A 688 4.30 16.66 -4.26
C GLU A 688 5.69 16.53 -4.87
N TRP A 689 5.80 15.84 -6.02
CA TRP A 689 7.09 15.67 -6.70
C TRP A 689 7.65 16.98 -7.20
N ASP A 690 6.83 17.83 -7.83
CA ASP A 690 7.25 19.15 -8.31
C ASP A 690 7.74 20.03 -7.14
N SER A 691 7.06 19.96 -6.00
CA SER A 691 7.47 20.67 -4.77
C SER A 691 8.82 20.18 -4.26
N ILE A 692 9.05 18.86 -4.20
CA ILE A 692 10.34 18.27 -3.78
C ILE A 692 11.44 18.63 -4.76
N LYS A 693 11.17 18.48 -6.06
CA LYS A 693 12.12 18.71 -7.15
C LYS A 693 12.56 20.16 -7.21
N ALA A 694 11.63 21.10 -7.06
CA ALA A 694 11.90 22.53 -7.01
C ALA A 694 12.69 22.93 -5.75
N ALA A 695 12.33 22.37 -4.58
CA ALA A 695 12.97 22.71 -3.33
C ALA A 695 14.40 22.15 -3.21
N LEU A 696 14.66 20.94 -3.73
CA LEU A 696 15.95 20.25 -3.56
C LEU A 696 16.87 20.33 -4.79
N GLY A 697 16.41 20.91 -5.90
CA GLY A 697 17.26 21.28 -7.04
C GLY A 697 17.87 20.10 -7.81
N PHE A 698 17.14 18.98 -7.96
CA PHE A 698 17.67 17.75 -8.56
C PHE A 698 18.11 17.86 -10.03
N GLU A 699 17.74 18.91 -10.76
CA GLU A 699 18.05 19.07 -12.20
C GLU A 699 19.49 19.54 -12.49
N HIS A 700 20.14 20.19 -11.53
CA HIS A 700 21.48 20.79 -11.72
C HIS A 700 22.64 19.95 -11.18
N HIS A 701 22.37 18.80 -10.56
CA HIS A 701 23.37 17.98 -9.87
C HIS A 701 23.74 16.73 -10.68
N GLN A 702 24.46 16.94 -11.78
CA GLN A 702 24.90 15.84 -12.65
C GLN A 702 26.01 15.00 -11.97
N ASN A 703 25.72 13.70 -11.87
CA ASN A 703 26.65 12.54 -11.85
C ASN A 703 26.90 11.79 -10.53
N ARG A 704 26.39 12.22 -9.35
CA ARG A 704 26.71 11.53 -8.08
C ARG A 704 25.54 11.13 -7.18
N THR A 705 24.36 11.72 -7.37
CA THR A 705 23.18 11.42 -6.53
C THR A 705 22.20 10.49 -7.25
N ARG A 706 21.71 9.50 -6.53
CA ARG A 706 20.69 8.56 -7.00
C ARG A 706 19.46 8.63 -6.12
N ILE A 707 18.29 8.73 -6.75
CA ILE A 707 17.00 8.87 -6.06
C ILE A 707 16.10 7.70 -6.48
N ILE A 708 15.59 6.96 -5.50
CA ILE A 708 14.56 5.94 -5.70
C ILE A 708 13.26 6.52 -5.18
N VAL A 709 12.27 6.68 -6.06
CA VAL A 709 10.94 7.19 -5.69
C VAL A 709 9.97 6.02 -5.66
N ILE A 710 9.23 5.84 -4.56
CA ILE A 710 8.23 4.78 -4.43
C ILE A 710 6.84 5.42 -4.46
N ALA A 711 6.08 5.08 -5.49
CA ALA A 711 4.71 5.55 -5.68
C ALA A 711 3.73 4.38 -5.76
N ASN A 712 2.44 4.64 -5.57
CA ASN A 712 1.40 3.63 -5.82
C ASN A 712 0.85 3.73 -7.26
N GLU A 713 0.91 4.90 -7.88
CA GLU A 713 0.32 5.17 -9.20
C GLU A 713 1.37 5.23 -10.31
N GLU A 714 1.05 4.63 -11.45
CA GLU A 714 1.88 4.67 -12.66
C GLU A 714 2.04 6.10 -13.19
N SER A 715 0.98 6.90 -13.14
CA SER A 715 0.94 8.28 -13.62
C SER A 715 1.97 9.17 -12.91
N VAL A 716 2.12 9.00 -11.59
CA VAL A 716 3.08 9.71 -10.75
C VAL A 716 4.50 9.23 -11.02
N ALA A 717 4.70 7.90 -11.11
CA ALA A 717 6.02 7.33 -11.39
C ALA A 717 6.56 7.75 -12.76
N LYS A 718 5.73 7.69 -13.82
CA LYS A 718 6.10 8.16 -15.16
C LYS A 718 6.42 9.65 -15.19
N TYR A 719 5.71 10.45 -14.40
CA TYR A 719 5.97 11.89 -14.31
C TYR A 719 7.32 12.19 -13.64
N CYS A 720 7.77 11.33 -12.72
CA CYS A 720 9.06 11.51 -12.05
C CYS A 720 10.26 11.27 -12.98
N SER A 721 10.18 10.27 -13.88
CA SER A 721 11.27 9.89 -14.80
C SER A 721 10.77 8.89 -15.85
N ASP A 722 11.39 8.89 -17.04
CA ASP A 722 11.12 7.91 -18.10
C ASP A 722 11.61 6.48 -17.76
N ASN A 723 12.56 6.37 -16.83
CA ASN A 723 13.13 5.10 -16.38
C ASN A 723 12.43 4.61 -15.11
N TRP A 724 11.21 4.08 -15.25
CA TRP A 724 10.40 3.56 -14.14
C TRP A 724 10.34 2.03 -14.11
N TRP A 725 9.98 1.47 -12.95
CA TRP A 725 9.82 0.02 -12.75
C TRP A 725 8.48 -0.30 -12.10
N ASN A 726 7.72 -1.23 -12.69
CA ASN A 726 6.47 -1.73 -12.12
C ASN A 726 6.73 -3.00 -11.31
N VAL A 727 6.40 -2.99 -10.03
CA VAL A 727 6.47 -4.17 -9.16
C VAL A 727 5.14 -4.91 -9.22
N GLU A 728 5.15 -6.06 -9.89
CA GLU A 728 3.97 -6.92 -10.04
C GLU A 728 3.77 -7.83 -8.81
N GLY A 729 2.62 -8.51 -8.70
CA GLY A 729 2.40 -9.53 -7.65
C GLY A 729 3.37 -10.71 -7.77
N LEU A 730 3.60 -11.43 -6.68
CA LEU A 730 4.37 -12.68 -6.72
C LEU A 730 3.65 -13.72 -7.58
N GLU A 731 4.41 -14.43 -8.42
CA GLU A 731 3.92 -15.62 -9.09
C GLU A 731 3.56 -16.70 -8.08
N ILE A 732 2.70 -17.64 -8.47
CA ILE A 732 2.12 -18.61 -7.54
C ILE A 732 3.17 -19.49 -6.83
N ASP A 733 4.26 -19.83 -7.51
CA ASP A 733 5.31 -20.68 -6.94
C ASP A 733 6.17 -19.90 -5.93
N ASP A 734 6.48 -18.63 -6.22
CA ASP A 734 7.17 -17.73 -5.27
C ASP A 734 6.27 -17.34 -4.09
N ALA A 735 4.98 -17.13 -4.33
CA ALA A 735 3.99 -16.91 -3.28
C ALA A 735 3.89 -18.13 -2.34
N LEU A 736 3.94 -19.35 -2.90
CA LEU A 736 3.94 -20.59 -2.14
C LEU A 736 5.24 -20.76 -1.34
N ASP A 737 6.40 -20.39 -1.87
CA ASP A 737 7.66 -20.40 -1.13
C ASP A 737 7.63 -19.40 0.04
N LEU A 738 7.18 -18.16 -0.21
CA LEU A 738 7.00 -17.15 0.85
C LEU A 738 6.04 -17.63 1.94
N PHE A 739 4.93 -18.24 1.54
CA PHE A 739 3.94 -18.82 2.45
C PHE A 739 4.57 -19.88 3.35
N LYS A 740 5.22 -20.89 2.77
CA LYS A 740 5.88 -21.97 3.50
C LYS A 740 6.91 -21.43 4.50
N ARG A 741 7.79 -20.53 4.04
CA ARG A 741 8.81 -19.91 4.91
C ARG A 741 8.20 -19.12 6.07
N THR A 742 7.05 -18.51 5.87
CA THR A 742 6.38 -17.74 6.91
C THR A 742 5.76 -18.66 7.96
N VAL A 743 5.04 -19.71 7.52
CA VAL A 743 4.42 -20.66 8.45
C VAL A 743 5.48 -21.44 9.24
N SER A 744 6.57 -21.87 8.60
CA SER A 744 7.65 -22.62 9.25
C SER A 744 8.48 -21.82 10.26
N LYS A 745 8.33 -20.50 10.36
CA LYS A 745 9.00 -19.69 11.41
C LYS A 745 8.45 -19.98 12.80
N ARG A 746 7.23 -20.51 12.92
CA ARG A 746 6.64 -20.84 14.22
C ARG A 746 6.96 -22.29 14.58
N PRO A 747 7.63 -22.56 15.71
CA PRO A 747 8.01 -23.93 16.09
C PRO A 747 6.80 -24.85 16.34
N GLU A 748 5.63 -24.29 16.67
CA GLU A 748 4.36 -25.00 16.85
C GLU A 748 3.44 -24.91 15.62
N SER A 749 3.98 -24.64 14.42
CA SER A 749 3.14 -24.44 13.24
C SER A 749 2.28 -25.68 12.93
N ALA A 750 0.98 -25.47 12.70
CA ALA A 750 0.07 -26.53 12.30
C ALA A 750 0.27 -27.04 10.85
N TRP A 751 1.22 -26.47 10.09
CA TRP A 751 1.51 -26.87 8.72
C TRP A 751 2.40 -28.12 8.68
N PRO A 752 2.08 -29.11 7.83
CA PRO A 752 2.86 -30.34 7.79
C PRO A 752 4.26 -30.09 7.24
N SER A 753 5.27 -30.73 7.84
CA SER A 753 6.65 -30.71 7.31
C SER A 753 6.72 -31.31 5.89
N ASN A 754 5.86 -32.28 5.58
CA ASN A 754 5.66 -32.84 4.24
C ASN A 754 4.18 -32.71 3.85
N PRO A 755 3.75 -31.59 3.25
CA PRO A 755 2.37 -31.39 2.87
C PRO A 755 1.99 -32.32 1.71
N SER A 756 0.81 -32.93 1.81
CA SER A 756 0.20 -33.72 0.74
C SER A 756 -0.14 -32.85 -0.48
N PRO A 757 -0.30 -33.45 -1.68
CA PRO A 757 -0.71 -32.69 -2.88
C PRO A 757 -2.02 -31.91 -2.69
N ALA A 758 -2.95 -32.44 -1.90
CA ALA A 758 -4.22 -31.78 -1.60
C ALA A 758 -4.04 -30.52 -0.72
N GLU A 759 -3.13 -30.55 0.25
CA GLU A 759 -2.81 -29.38 1.09
C GLU A 759 -2.07 -28.30 0.31
N ILE A 760 -1.17 -28.71 -0.60
CA ILE A 760 -0.50 -27.78 -1.52
C ILE A 760 -1.54 -27.10 -2.41
N GLU A 761 -2.49 -27.86 -2.95
CA GLU A 761 -3.53 -27.30 -3.81
C GLU A 761 -4.49 -26.38 -3.03
N GLY A 762 -4.87 -26.76 -1.81
CA GLY A 762 -5.64 -25.91 -0.90
C GLY A 762 -4.92 -24.60 -0.56
N ALA A 763 -3.60 -24.66 -0.32
CA ALA A 763 -2.79 -23.46 -0.11
C ALA A 763 -2.72 -22.59 -1.38
N LYS A 764 -2.49 -23.19 -2.56
CA LYS A 764 -2.49 -22.46 -3.84
C LYS A 764 -3.83 -21.77 -4.09
N PHE A 765 -4.95 -22.41 -3.79
CA PHE A 765 -6.28 -21.81 -3.89
C PHE A 765 -6.40 -20.53 -3.05
N ILE A 766 -5.96 -20.56 -1.79
CA ILE A 766 -5.94 -19.37 -0.91
C ILE A 766 -4.97 -18.31 -1.44
N LEU A 767 -3.78 -18.70 -1.90
CA LEU A 767 -2.78 -17.78 -2.45
C LEU A 767 -3.26 -17.07 -3.72
N HIS A 768 -4.06 -17.74 -4.55
CA HIS A 768 -4.71 -17.09 -5.67
C HIS A 768 -5.70 -16.01 -5.20
N LYS A 769 -6.46 -16.22 -4.11
CA LYS A 769 -7.28 -15.17 -3.48
C LYS A 769 -6.44 -14.01 -2.93
N CYS A 770 -5.22 -14.27 -2.44
CA CYS A 770 -4.30 -13.23 -2.01
C CYS A 770 -3.74 -12.36 -3.16
N GLY A 771 -3.96 -12.73 -4.43
CA GLY A 771 -3.60 -11.92 -5.59
C GLY A 771 -2.09 -11.66 -5.75
N GLY A 772 -1.24 -12.52 -5.18
CA GLY A 772 0.21 -12.37 -5.21
C GLY A 772 0.75 -11.22 -4.33
N LEU A 773 -0.05 -10.64 -3.43
CA LEU A 773 0.38 -9.55 -2.55
C LEU A 773 1.14 -10.10 -1.33
N PRO A 774 2.47 -9.86 -1.18
CA PRO A 774 3.23 -10.39 -0.06
C PRO A 774 2.69 -9.99 1.30
N LYS A 775 2.17 -8.75 1.45
CA LYS A 775 1.57 -8.28 2.71
C LYS A 775 0.36 -9.14 3.12
N VAL A 776 -0.49 -9.51 2.17
CA VAL A 776 -1.66 -10.38 2.41
C VAL A 776 -1.22 -11.83 2.65
N ILE A 777 -0.30 -12.34 1.83
CA ILE A 777 0.25 -13.69 1.94
C ILE A 777 0.86 -13.93 3.33
N VAL A 778 1.69 -13.00 3.82
CA VAL A 778 2.32 -13.10 5.13
C VAL A 778 1.27 -13.08 6.25
N ALA A 779 0.29 -12.18 6.19
CA ALA A 779 -0.76 -12.11 7.21
C ALA A 779 -1.60 -13.40 7.24
N VAL A 780 -1.98 -13.93 6.07
CA VAL A 780 -2.71 -15.20 5.97
C VAL A 780 -1.87 -16.39 6.44
N ALA A 781 -0.59 -16.43 6.09
CA ALA A 781 0.35 -17.45 6.54
C ALA A 781 0.52 -17.44 8.07
N ASP A 782 0.72 -16.25 8.67
CA ASP A 782 0.84 -16.09 10.12
C ASP A 782 -0.43 -16.52 10.86
N PHE A 783 -1.60 -16.26 10.30
CA PHE A 783 -2.89 -16.72 10.83
C PHE A 783 -3.05 -18.23 10.72
N LEU A 784 -2.73 -18.81 9.57
CA LEU A 784 -2.81 -20.27 9.36
C LEU A 784 -1.78 -21.04 10.20
N ALA A 785 -0.67 -20.40 10.57
CA ALA A 785 0.33 -21.00 11.46
C ALA A 785 -0.24 -21.32 12.86
N THR A 786 -1.29 -20.62 13.33
CA THR A 786 -1.94 -20.89 14.63
C THR A 786 -2.96 -22.04 14.60
N GLY A 787 -3.35 -22.51 13.41
CA GLY A 787 -4.33 -23.58 13.28
C GLY A 787 -4.77 -23.77 11.83
N TRP A 788 -4.34 -24.86 11.21
CA TRP A 788 -4.67 -25.17 9.83
C TRP A 788 -6.08 -25.75 9.71
N ARG A 789 -7.06 -24.92 9.32
CA ARG A 789 -8.41 -25.40 8.93
C ARG A 789 -8.84 -24.70 7.63
N ILE A 790 -8.93 -25.47 6.55
CA ILE A 790 -9.26 -24.97 5.19
C ILE A 790 -10.75 -24.60 5.05
N ASN A 791 -11.59 -24.94 6.03
CA ASN A 791 -13.03 -25.05 5.80
C ASN A 791 -13.84 -23.74 5.92
N ASN A 792 -13.21 -22.55 6.00
CA ASN A 792 -13.94 -21.29 6.28
C ASN A 792 -13.50 -20.07 5.44
N TRP A 793 -12.97 -20.30 4.23
CA TRP A 793 -12.44 -19.24 3.35
C TRP A 793 -13.46 -18.72 2.31
N ASP A 794 -14.72 -19.12 2.42
CA ASP A 794 -15.81 -18.61 1.58
C ASP A 794 -16.09 -17.13 1.86
N TYR A 795 -15.84 -16.67 3.10
CA TYR A 795 -15.94 -15.27 3.53
C TYR A 795 -14.56 -14.59 3.65
N PHE A 796 -13.66 -14.86 2.70
CA PHE A 796 -12.26 -14.41 2.73
C PHE A 796 -12.10 -12.92 3.10
N MET A 797 -12.81 -12.02 2.42
CA MET A 797 -12.69 -10.58 2.66
C MET A 797 -13.23 -10.14 4.02
N GLN A 798 -14.38 -10.69 4.43
CA GLN A 798 -14.96 -10.37 5.73
C GLN A 798 -14.01 -10.80 6.86
N LEU A 799 -13.41 -11.98 6.74
CA LEU A 799 -12.42 -12.48 7.70
C LEU A 799 -11.21 -11.54 7.80
N LEU A 800 -10.66 -11.09 6.67
CA LEU A 800 -9.52 -10.17 6.65
C LEU A 800 -9.84 -8.78 7.22
N GLU A 801 -11.08 -8.30 7.08
CA GLU A 801 -11.50 -6.97 7.55
C GLU A 801 -11.87 -6.96 9.04
N THR A 802 -12.51 -8.02 9.55
CA THR A 802 -13.09 -8.02 10.91
C THR A 802 -12.23 -8.67 11.98
N HIS A 803 -11.39 -9.65 11.61
CA HIS A 803 -10.67 -10.45 12.60
C HIS A 803 -9.39 -9.74 13.09
N GLU A 804 -9.18 -9.70 14.41
CA GLU A 804 -8.12 -8.92 15.07
C GLU A 804 -6.70 -9.24 14.57
N SER A 805 -6.42 -10.52 14.29
CA SER A 805 -5.15 -11.00 13.72
C SER A 805 -4.73 -10.34 12.40
N PHE A 806 -5.67 -9.73 11.65
CA PHE A 806 -5.39 -9.04 10.39
C PHE A 806 -5.28 -7.51 10.55
N GLY A 807 -5.08 -6.99 11.76
CA GLY A 807 -4.89 -5.56 12.02
C GLY A 807 -3.79 -4.91 11.16
N SER A 808 -2.78 -5.67 10.73
CA SER A 808 -1.72 -5.20 9.82
C SER A 808 -2.21 -4.85 8.40
N LEU A 809 -3.41 -5.29 8.02
CA LEU A 809 -4.01 -5.04 6.71
C LEU A 809 -4.94 -3.81 6.69
N ARG A 810 -5.18 -3.12 7.82
CA ARG A 810 -6.08 -1.95 7.88
C ARG A 810 -5.71 -0.86 6.87
N ASP A 811 -4.44 -0.51 6.78
CA ASP A 811 -3.97 0.49 5.81
C ASP A 811 -4.18 0.05 4.36
N LEU A 812 -4.11 -1.27 4.09
CA LEU A 812 -4.36 -1.82 2.76
C LEU A 812 -5.84 -1.65 2.40
N PHE A 813 -6.76 -1.91 3.33
CA PHE A 813 -8.19 -1.70 3.10
C PHE A 813 -8.56 -0.21 2.99
N SER A 814 -7.95 0.65 3.81
CA SER A 814 -8.07 2.10 3.66
C SER A 814 -7.63 2.57 2.27
N TRP A 815 -6.47 2.08 1.81
CA TRP A 815 -6.00 2.33 0.45
C TRP A 815 -6.96 1.79 -0.60
N MET A 816 -7.47 0.56 -0.46
CA MET A 816 -8.44 -0.01 -1.41
C MET A 816 -9.72 0.85 -1.49
N HIS A 817 -10.24 1.32 -0.36
CA HIS A 817 -11.42 2.19 -0.35
C HIS A 817 -11.15 3.47 -1.15
N SER A 818 -10.02 4.14 -0.91
CA SER A 818 -9.62 5.35 -1.66
C SER A 818 -9.36 5.05 -3.15
N TYR A 819 -8.78 3.90 -3.43
CA TYR A 819 -8.44 3.47 -4.78
C TYR A 819 -9.67 3.26 -5.67
N PHE A 820 -10.66 2.51 -5.18
CA PHE A 820 -11.93 2.33 -5.89
C PHE A 820 -12.77 3.62 -5.92
N HIS A 821 -12.61 4.50 -4.94
CA HIS A 821 -13.26 5.82 -4.94
C HIS A 821 -12.71 6.70 -6.07
N SER A 822 -11.41 6.65 -6.32
CA SER A 822 -10.72 7.46 -7.34
C SER A 822 -10.91 6.95 -8.77
N CYS A 823 -11.48 5.75 -8.96
CA CYS A 823 -11.73 5.18 -10.28
C CYS A 823 -12.82 5.96 -11.04
N PRO A 824 -12.64 6.24 -12.35
CA PRO A 824 -13.66 6.88 -13.18
C PRO A 824 -15.00 6.15 -13.16
N ASP A 825 -16.11 6.90 -13.16
CA ASP A 825 -17.47 6.33 -13.09
C ASP A 825 -17.79 5.42 -14.28
N SER A 826 -17.29 5.76 -15.47
CA SER A 826 -17.42 4.95 -16.69
C SER A 826 -16.72 3.59 -16.60
N LEU A 827 -15.69 3.46 -15.76
CA LEU A 827 -14.93 2.23 -15.58
C LEU A 827 -15.55 1.28 -14.56
N LYS A 828 -16.38 1.79 -13.64
CA LYS A 828 -16.99 1.02 -12.55
C LYS A 828 -17.80 -0.19 -13.05
N PRO A 829 -18.67 -0.10 -14.08
CA PRO A 829 -19.36 -1.28 -14.61
C PRO A 829 -18.41 -2.40 -15.06
N CYS A 830 -17.31 -2.03 -15.74
CA CYS A 830 -16.28 -2.98 -16.18
C CYS A 830 -15.55 -3.63 -14.99
N ILE A 831 -15.24 -2.86 -13.94
CA ILE A 831 -14.64 -3.35 -12.69
C ILE A 831 -15.54 -4.42 -12.03
N PHE A 832 -16.82 -4.11 -11.82
CA PHE A 832 -17.74 -5.07 -11.20
C PHE A 832 -17.94 -6.33 -12.03
N TYR A 833 -17.93 -6.19 -13.36
CA TYR A 833 -18.05 -7.31 -14.28
C TYR A 833 -16.93 -8.36 -14.13
N LEU A 834 -15.74 -7.96 -13.64
CA LEU A 834 -14.62 -8.88 -13.44
C LEU A 834 -14.94 -10.00 -12.43
N SER A 835 -15.89 -9.77 -11.50
CA SER A 835 -16.29 -10.76 -10.49
C SER A 835 -16.98 -12.00 -11.06
N ILE A 836 -17.48 -11.94 -12.31
CA ILE A 836 -18.11 -13.06 -13.01
C ILE A 836 -17.13 -14.21 -13.27
N PHE A 837 -15.84 -13.90 -13.43
CA PHE A 837 -14.85 -14.92 -13.74
C PHE A 837 -14.31 -15.56 -12.45
N PRO A 838 -14.15 -16.89 -12.37
CA PRO A 838 -13.52 -17.57 -11.25
C PRO A 838 -12.10 -17.09 -10.97
N VAL A 839 -11.66 -17.27 -9.72
CA VAL A 839 -10.26 -17.03 -9.33
C VAL A 839 -9.32 -17.82 -10.25
N ASN A 840 -8.21 -17.22 -10.67
CA ASN A 840 -7.17 -17.84 -11.48
C ASN A 840 -7.59 -18.28 -12.90
N LEU A 841 -8.78 -17.90 -13.39
CA LEU A 841 -9.15 -18.21 -14.77
C LEU A 841 -8.33 -17.36 -15.76
N LYS A 842 -7.71 -18.02 -16.75
CA LYS A 842 -7.11 -17.33 -17.90
C LYS A 842 -8.21 -16.99 -18.91
N ILE A 843 -8.48 -15.71 -19.06
CA ILE A 843 -9.56 -15.15 -19.88
C ILE A 843 -8.96 -14.62 -21.18
N ARG A 844 -9.63 -14.81 -22.31
CA ARG A 844 -9.20 -14.15 -23.55
C ARG A 844 -9.60 -12.69 -23.52
N ARG A 845 -8.67 -11.79 -23.84
CA ARG A 845 -8.93 -10.34 -23.85
C ARG A 845 -10.19 -9.98 -24.66
N ARG A 846 -10.28 -10.47 -25.90
CA ARG A 846 -11.46 -10.25 -26.77
C ARG A 846 -12.76 -10.82 -26.21
N ARG A 847 -12.71 -11.90 -25.42
CA ARG A 847 -13.90 -12.46 -24.74
C ARG A 847 -14.41 -11.45 -23.71
N LEU A 848 -13.52 -10.81 -22.96
CA LEU A 848 -13.87 -9.81 -21.97
C LEU A 848 -14.42 -8.53 -22.62
N VAL A 849 -13.67 -7.95 -23.57
CA VAL A 849 -14.05 -6.69 -24.23
C VAL A 849 -15.39 -6.81 -24.97
N ARG A 850 -15.60 -7.88 -25.75
CA ARG A 850 -16.87 -8.07 -26.48
C ARG A 850 -18.06 -8.31 -25.56
N ARG A 851 -17.84 -8.84 -24.36
CA ARG A 851 -18.89 -8.95 -23.35
C ARG A 851 -19.26 -7.57 -22.81
N TRP A 852 -18.30 -6.70 -22.52
CA TRP A 852 -18.58 -5.31 -22.12
C TRP A 852 -19.34 -4.53 -23.19
N ILE A 853 -19.00 -4.70 -24.47
CA ILE A 853 -19.73 -4.11 -25.59
C ILE A 853 -21.17 -4.64 -25.63
N ALA A 854 -21.36 -5.96 -25.51
CA ALA A 854 -22.67 -6.58 -25.49
C ALA A 854 -23.53 -6.15 -24.28
N GLU A 855 -22.91 -5.88 -23.12
CA GLU A 855 -23.58 -5.30 -21.96
C GLU A 855 -23.95 -3.83 -22.16
N GLY A 856 -23.24 -3.13 -23.05
CA GLY A 856 -23.39 -1.68 -23.26
C GLY A 856 -22.50 -0.83 -22.34
N TYR A 857 -21.46 -1.39 -21.74
CA TYR A 857 -20.47 -0.63 -20.96
C TYR A 857 -19.48 0.12 -21.84
N SER A 858 -19.42 -0.23 -23.13
CA SER A 858 -18.66 0.47 -24.15
C SER A 858 -19.59 0.66 -25.35
N MET A 859 -19.94 1.92 -25.63
CA MET A 859 -20.91 2.30 -26.66
C MET A 859 -20.27 3.19 -27.71
N ASP A 860 -20.71 3.03 -28.96
CA ASP A 860 -20.32 3.88 -30.07
C ASP A 860 -20.68 5.34 -29.79
N THR A 861 -19.78 6.24 -30.15
CA THR A 861 -20.02 7.70 -30.18
C THR A 861 -19.63 8.25 -31.54
N LYS A 862 -19.97 9.51 -31.79
CA LYS A 862 -19.59 10.20 -33.03
C LYS A 862 -18.08 10.17 -33.31
N GLU A 863 -17.25 10.09 -32.26
CA GLU A 863 -15.79 10.19 -32.33
C GLU A 863 -15.05 8.87 -32.14
N SER A 864 -15.65 7.86 -31.51
CA SER A 864 -14.97 6.60 -31.17
C SER A 864 -15.92 5.41 -31.14
N SER A 865 -15.41 4.25 -31.57
CA SER A 865 -16.15 2.98 -31.60
C SER A 865 -16.22 2.30 -30.23
N ALA A 866 -17.24 1.45 -30.03
CA ALA A 866 -17.41 0.64 -28.84
C ALA A 866 -16.22 -0.30 -28.59
N GLU A 867 -15.57 -0.78 -29.65
CA GLU A 867 -14.36 -1.61 -29.56
C GLU A 867 -13.17 -0.81 -29.03
N GLU A 868 -12.93 0.41 -29.54
CA GLU A 868 -11.85 1.28 -29.05
C GLU A 868 -12.02 1.63 -27.57
N LYS A 869 -13.22 2.07 -27.15
CA LYS A 869 -13.50 2.37 -25.73
C LYS A 869 -13.40 1.15 -24.81
N GLY A 870 -13.82 -0.01 -25.31
CA GLY A 870 -13.68 -1.27 -24.57
C GLY A 870 -12.21 -1.65 -24.38
N GLU A 871 -11.37 -1.39 -25.38
CA GLU A 871 -9.92 -1.59 -25.31
C GLU A 871 -9.22 -0.55 -24.42
N GLU A 872 -9.65 0.71 -24.44
CA GLU A 872 -9.19 1.74 -23.50
C GLU A 872 -9.49 1.36 -22.06
N SER A 873 -10.74 0.94 -21.78
CA SER A 873 -11.16 0.45 -20.47
C SER A 873 -10.32 -0.76 -20.01
N PHE A 874 -10.02 -1.69 -20.92
CA PHE A 874 -9.15 -2.83 -20.63
C PHE A 874 -7.74 -2.38 -20.24
N VAL A 875 -7.15 -1.46 -21.02
CA VAL A 875 -5.81 -0.91 -20.76
C VAL A 875 -5.79 -0.19 -19.41
N ASP A 876 -6.80 0.60 -19.09
CA ASP A 876 -6.88 1.30 -17.81
C ASP A 876 -6.99 0.32 -16.64
N LEU A 877 -7.74 -0.78 -16.77
CA LEU A 877 -7.77 -1.84 -15.74
C LEU A 877 -6.43 -2.58 -15.57
N CYS A 878 -5.62 -2.68 -16.63
CA CYS A 878 -4.24 -3.16 -16.53
C CYS A 878 -3.33 -2.16 -15.82
N LYS A 879 -3.42 -0.86 -16.12
CA LYS A 879 -2.69 0.19 -15.38
C LYS A 879 -3.06 0.20 -13.89
N LEU A 880 -4.34 -0.07 -13.61
CA LEU A 880 -4.86 -0.23 -12.26
C LEU A 880 -4.51 -1.61 -11.62
N ASN A 881 -3.75 -2.46 -12.32
CA ASN A 881 -3.35 -3.80 -11.88
C ASN A 881 -4.50 -4.71 -11.41
N MET A 882 -5.76 -4.41 -11.78
CA MET A 882 -6.91 -5.27 -11.51
C MET A 882 -6.94 -6.47 -12.47
N ILE A 883 -6.37 -6.27 -13.67
CA ILE A 883 -6.15 -7.32 -14.67
C ILE A 883 -4.64 -7.52 -14.85
N GLN A 884 -4.20 -8.75 -14.64
CA GLN A 884 -2.82 -9.21 -14.81
C GLN A 884 -2.66 -10.00 -16.10
N VAL A 885 -1.43 -10.04 -16.62
CA VAL A 885 -1.08 -10.78 -17.83
C VAL A 885 -0.09 -11.89 -17.47
N PRO A 886 -0.48 -13.17 -17.57
CA PRO A 886 0.42 -14.26 -17.24
C PRO A 886 1.65 -14.30 -18.17
N GLY A 887 2.87 -14.21 -17.61
CA GLY A 887 4.12 -14.50 -18.31
C GLY A 887 4.82 -13.35 -19.05
N SER A 888 4.58 -12.08 -18.73
CA SER A 888 5.33 -10.95 -19.32
C SER A 888 5.40 -9.75 -18.38
N THR A 889 6.61 -9.19 -18.21
CA THR A 889 6.94 -8.06 -17.32
C THR A 889 7.07 -6.71 -18.04
N SER A 890 6.69 -6.59 -19.32
CA SER A 890 6.86 -5.36 -20.12
C SER A 890 5.55 -4.77 -20.64
N LEU A 891 5.31 -3.49 -20.31
CA LEU A 891 4.19 -2.65 -20.78
C LEU A 891 4.20 -2.37 -22.30
N SER A 892 5.30 -2.67 -23.01
CA SER A 892 5.49 -2.34 -24.43
C SER A 892 4.63 -3.18 -25.40
N TYR A 893 3.87 -4.17 -24.91
CA TYR A 893 3.14 -5.15 -25.70
C TYR A 893 1.62 -5.12 -25.54
N LEU A 894 1.03 -4.04 -25.01
CA LEU A 894 -0.43 -3.90 -24.83
C LEU A 894 -1.25 -4.13 -26.12
N THR A 895 -0.66 -4.16 -27.31
CA THR A 895 -1.35 -4.42 -28.60
C THR A 895 -1.31 -5.89 -29.07
N ARG A 896 -0.54 -6.79 -28.43
CA ARG A 896 -0.30 -8.19 -28.87
C ARG A 896 -0.83 -9.28 -27.91
N MET A 897 -1.78 -8.96 -27.02
CA MET A 897 -2.13 -9.81 -25.86
C MET A 897 -3.36 -10.72 -26.06
N PRO A 898 -3.22 -12.07 -26.10
CA PRO A 898 -4.37 -12.98 -26.23
C PRO A 898 -5.08 -13.31 -24.91
N LEU A 899 -4.35 -13.38 -23.78
CA LEU A 899 -4.85 -13.89 -22.50
C LEU A 899 -4.56 -12.91 -21.34
N CYS A 900 -5.51 -12.81 -20.42
CA CYS A 900 -5.45 -12.00 -19.20
C CYS A 900 -6.06 -12.76 -18.03
N GLN A 901 -5.86 -12.28 -16.81
CA GLN A 901 -6.37 -12.86 -15.58
C GLN A 901 -6.77 -11.75 -14.61
N VAL A 902 -7.89 -11.92 -13.90
CA VAL A 902 -8.28 -10.97 -12.86
C VAL A 902 -7.43 -11.23 -11.62
N ASN A 903 -6.86 -10.17 -11.03
CA ASN A 903 -6.14 -10.29 -9.77
C ASN A 903 -7.11 -10.81 -8.68
N GLY A 904 -6.74 -11.90 -8.01
CA GLY A 904 -7.65 -12.56 -7.07
C GLY A 904 -8.02 -11.71 -5.85
N PHE A 905 -7.13 -10.84 -5.36
CA PHE A 905 -7.44 -9.99 -4.21
C PHE A 905 -8.48 -8.92 -4.58
N PHE A 906 -8.31 -8.27 -5.73
CA PHE A 906 -9.32 -7.34 -6.25
C PHE A 906 -10.64 -8.05 -6.53
N ARG A 907 -10.62 -9.27 -7.10
CA ARG A 907 -11.82 -10.07 -7.35
C ARG A 907 -12.60 -10.35 -6.07
N GLU A 908 -11.95 -10.87 -5.03
CA GLU A 908 -12.62 -11.19 -3.77
C GLU A 908 -13.21 -9.92 -3.13
N TYR A 909 -12.54 -8.77 -3.28
CA TYR A 909 -13.02 -7.49 -2.78
C TYR A 909 -14.24 -7.00 -3.56
N ILE A 910 -14.24 -7.13 -4.89
CA ILE A 910 -15.40 -6.78 -5.72
C ILE A 910 -16.60 -7.68 -5.36
N ILE A 911 -16.38 -8.98 -5.13
CA ILE A 911 -17.44 -9.92 -4.74
C ILE A 911 -18.05 -9.54 -3.40
N SER A 912 -17.24 -9.18 -2.41
CA SER A 912 -17.74 -8.79 -1.09
C SER A 912 -18.60 -7.51 -1.14
N ARG A 913 -18.40 -6.64 -2.14
CA ARG A 913 -19.21 -5.43 -2.35
C ARG A 913 -20.38 -5.62 -3.32
N SER A 914 -20.29 -6.53 -4.28
CA SER A 914 -21.32 -6.75 -5.32
C SER A 914 -22.66 -7.22 -4.76
N MET A 915 -22.65 -8.00 -3.67
CA MET A 915 -23.87 -8.52 -3.03
C MET A 915 -24.73 -7.41 -2.40
N GLU A 916 -24.14 -6.29 -1.97
CA GLU A 916 -24.90 -5.13 -1.46
C GLU A 916 -25.58 -4.35 -2.59
N GLU A 917 -25.11 -4.52 -3.83
CA GLU A 917 -25.51 -3.71 -4.99
C GLU A 917 -26.35 -4.46 -6.04
N ASN A 918 -26.59 -5.77 -5.85
CA ASN A 918 -27.39 -6.64 -6.73
C ASN A 918 -26.94 -6.64 -8.21
N LEU A 919 -25.64 -6.50 -8.47
CA LEU A 919 -25.10 -6.48 -9.84
C LEU A 919 -24.73 -7.88 -10.33
N VAL A 920 -23.86 -8.58 -9.60
CA VAL A 920 -23.37 -9.91 -9.94
C VAL A 920 -23.67 -10.86 -8.79
N PHE A 921 -24.25 -12.02 -9.11
CA PHE A 921 -24.42 -13.11 -8.16
C PHE A 921 -23.95 -14.44 -8.77
N ALA A 922 -23.43 -15.32 -7.90
CA ALA A 922 -22.86 -16.60 -8.29
C ALA A 922 -23.58 -17.76 -7.58
N LEU A 923 -23.70 -18.88 -8.29
CA LEU A 923 -24.10 -20.17 -7.76
C LEU A 923 -22.86 -21.07 -7.69
N GLU A 924 -22.42 -21.36 -6.47
CA GLU A 924 -21.25 -22.18 -6.16
C GLU A 924 -21.58 -23.13 -4.99
N GLY A 925 -20.93 -24.29 -4.93
CA GLY A 925 -21.08 -25.27 -3.84
C GLY A 925 -22.52 -25.73 -3.58
N HIS A 926 -22.95 -25.71 -2.31
CA HIS A 926 -24.34 -25.99 -1.91
C HIS A 926 -25.02 -24.68 -1.52
N CYS A 927 -25.95 -24.21 -2.35
CA CYS A 927 -26.70 -22.98 -2.10
C CYS A 927 -28.03 -23.29 -1.42
N SER A 928 -28.37 -22.60 -0.32
CA SER A 928 -29.71 -22.66 0.27
C SER A 928 -30.73 -21.85 -0.54
N VAL A 929 -32.01 -22.24 -0.45
CA VAL A 929 -33.13 -21.47 -1.01
C VAL A 929 -33.25 -20.16 -0.24
N ASN A 930 -32.89 -19.04 -0.87
CA ASN A 930 -33.07 -17.70 -0.31
C ASN A 930 -33.79 -16.81 -1.33
N SER A 931 -34.92 -16.22 -0.92
CA SER A 931 -35.88 -15.51 -1.77
C SER A 931 -35.45 -14.12 -2.26
N GLN A 932 -34.26 -13.65 -1.91
CA GLN A 932 -33.79 -12.29 -2.21
C GLN A 932 -32.68 -12.18 -3.28
N ARG A 933 -32.30 -13.30 -3.93
CA ARG A 933 -31.23 -13.25 -4.93
C ARG A 933 -31.77 -12.79 -6.28
N SER A 934 -31.53 -11.52 -6.60
CA SER A 934 -31.80 -10.90 -7.90
C SER A 934 -30.56 -10.14 -8.34
N GLY A 935 -30.26 -10.16 -9.64
CA GLY A 935 -29.16 -9.39 -10.19
C GLY A 935 -29.07 -9.46 -11.71
N ARG A 936 -28.11 -8.74 -12.28
CA ARG A 936 -27.95 -8.57 -13.73
C ARG A 936 -27.07 -9.63 -14.35
N HIS A 937 -26.10 -10.12 -13.59
CA HIS A 937 -25.13 -11.09 -14.06
C HIS A 937 -25.19 -12.32 -13.18
N LEU A 938 -25.54 -13.45 -13.78
CA LEU A 938 -25.54 -14.74 -13.12
C LEU A 938 -24.34 -15.56 -13.58
N THR A 939 -23.58 -16.04 -12.61
CA THR A 939 -22.49 -16.98 -12.82
C THR A 939 -22.84 -18.33 -12.21
N ILE A 940 -22.81 -19.39 -12.99
CA ILE A 940 -22.94 -20.76 -12.49
C ILE A 940 -21.54 -21.36 -12.43
N GLY A 941 -20.98 -21.50 -11.23
CA GLY A 941 -19.66 -22.09 -11.00
C GLY A 941 -19.68 -23.60 -11.19
N SER A 942 -18.55 -24.22 -11.53
CA SER A 942 -18.46 -25.67 -11.80
C SER A 942 -18.70 -26.55 -10.57
N THR A 943 -18.59 -25.98 -9.36
CA THR A 943 -18.76 -26.69 -8.08
C THR A 943 -20.20 -26.74 -7.59
N TRP A 944 -21.12 -25.99 -8.19
CA TRP A 944 -22.52 -25.95 -7.75
C TRP A 944 -23.26 -27.24 -8.08
N ASP A 945 -24.04 -27.75 -7.13
CA ASP A 945 -24.79 -29.02 -7.20
C ASP A 945 -25.90 -29.08 -8.26
N ARG A 946 -26.23 -27.94 -8.88
CA ARG A 946 -27.31 -27.79 -9.86
C ARG A 946 -28.69 -28.05 -9.26
N ASP A 947 -28.91 -27.65 -8.01
CA ASP A 947 -30.24 -27.74 -7.40
C ASP A 947 -31.27 -26.91 -8.19
N LYS A 948 -32.24 -27.63 -8.77
CA LYS A 948 -33.31 -27.07 -9.59
C LYS A 948 -34.33 -26.25 -8.78
N CYS A 949 -34.60 -26.64 -7.53
CA CYS A 949 -35.51 -25.92 -6.64
C CYS A 949 -34.91 -24.58 -6.25
N VAL A 950 -33.61 -24.58 -5.91
CA VAL A 950 -32.85 -23.34 -5.67
C VAL A 950 -32.93 -22.48 -6.91
N TYR A 951 -32.58 -22.99 -8.09
CA TYR A 951 -32.59 -22.22 -9.33
C TYR A 951 -33.94 -21.56 -9.66
N HIS A 952 -35.04 -22.29 -9.52
CA HIS A 952 -36.38 -21.78 -9.85
C HIS A 952 -36.92 -20.76 -8.86
N SER A 953 -36.32 -20.64 -7.67
CA SER A 953 -36.68 -19.60 -6.69
C SER A 953 -36.23 -18.19 -7.07
N PHE A 954 -35.32 -18.05 -8.04
CA PHE A 954 -34.73 -16.77 -8.43
C PHE A 954 -35.65 -15.96 -9.36
N ASP A 955 -35.57 -14.64 -9.23
CA ASP A 955 -36.12 -13.72 -10.22
C ASP A 955 -35.09 -13.37 -11.30
N PHE A 956 -35.38 -13.78 -12.53
CA PHE A 956 -34.54 -13.52 -13.71
C PHE A 956 -35.01 -12.33 -14.55
N SER A 957 -36.02 -11.59 -14.10
CA SER A 957 -36.61 -10.46 -14.84
C SER A 957 -35.57 -9.41 -15.26
N ARG A 958 -34.52 -9.21 -14.44
CA ARG A 958 -33.44 -8.23 -14.64
C ARG A 958 -32.13 -8.85 -15.16
N LEU A 959 -32.14 -10.15 -15.50
CA LEU A 959 -30.93 -10.87 -15.90
C LEU A 959 -30.48 -10.50 -17.31
N ARG A 960 -29.30 -9.89 -17.44
CA ARG A 960 -28.66 -9.48 -18.70
C ARG A 960 -27.54 -10.43 -19.14
N SER A 961 -26.88 -11.13 -18.23
CA SER A 961 -25.84 -12.11 -18.56
C SER A 961 -25.98 -13.41 -17.81
N LEU A 962 -25.77 -14.51 -18.52
CA LEU A 962 -25.60 -15.85 -17.96
C LEU A 962 -24.25 -16.42 -18.40
N THR A 963 -23.40 -16.77 -17.44
CA THR A 963 -22.14 -17.48 -17.67
C THR A 963 -22.16 -18.81 -16.94
N VAL A 964 -21.83 -19.91 -17.64
CA VAL A 964 -21.82 -21.25 -17.05
C VAL A 964 -20.44 -21.87 -17.15
N PHE A 965 -19.88 -22.24 -16.00
CA PHE A 965 -18.67 -23.02 -15.87
C PHE A 965 -19.03 -24.47 -15.52
N GLY A 966 -18.49 -25.44 -16.26
CA GLY A 966 -18.74 -26.87 -16.05
C GLY A 966 -20.00 -27.37 -16.75
N LYS A 967 -20.80 -28.19 -16.03
CA LYS A 967 -21.95 -28.89 -16.62
C LYS A 967 -23.14 -27.95 -16.87
N TRP A 968 -23.67 -28.00 -18.09
CA TRP A 968 -24.93 -27.39 -18.50
C TRP A 968 -26.14 -28.24 -18.10
N GLU A 969 -27.23 -27.58 -17.71
CA GLU A 969 -28.54 -28.21 -17.50
C GLU A 969 -29.62 -27.42 -18.25
N SER A 970 -30.51 -28.11 -18.97
CA SER A 970 -31.53 -27.45 -19.81
C SER A 970 -32.46 -26.50 -19.06
N PHE A 971 -32.63 -26.66 -17.73
CA PHE A 971 -33.48 -25.80 -16.92
C PHE A 971 -32.85 -24.44 -16.59
N PHE A 972 -31.57 -24.22 -16.94
CA PHE A 972 -30.93 -22.90 -16.81
C PHE A 972 -31.50 -21.84 -17.75
N ILE A 973 -32.32 -22.23 -18.71
CA ILE A 973 -33.03 -21.29 -19.58
C ILE A 973 -34.50 -21.30 -19.19
N SER A 974 -35.04 -20.11 -18.95
CA SER A 974 -36.45 -19.88 -18.67
C SER A 974 -36.97 -18.75 -19.54
N ASP A 975 -38.27 -18.80 -19.83
CA ASP A 975 -39.07 -17.73 -20.43
C ASP A 975 -39.10 -16.42 -19.61
N LYS A 976 -38.68 -16.46 -18.34
CA LYS A 976 -38.46 -15.28 -17.50
C LYS A 976 -37.22 -14.46 -17.92
N MET A 977 -36.29 -15.05 -18.67
CA MET A 977 -35.01 -14.44 -19.08
C MET A 977 -35.14 -13.60 -20.35
N ARG A 978 -35.98 -12.56 -20.33
CA ARG A 978 -36.37 -11.83 -21.56
C ARG A 978 -35.34 -10.81 -22.06
N ILE A 979 -34.40 -10.41 -21.20
CA ILE A 979 -33.45 -9.31 -21.50
C ILE A 979 -31.98 -9.76 -21.55
N VAL A 980 -31.71 -11.06 -21.60
CA VAL A 980 -30.34 -11.59 -21.65
C VAL A 980 -29.64 -11.14 -22.94
N ARG A 981 -28.55 -10.40 -22.78
CA ARG A 981 -27.64 -9.88 -23.81
C ARG A 981 -26.43 -10.78 -24.02
N VAL A 982 -25.93 -11.41 -22.94
CA VAL A 982 -24.71 -12.24 -22.97
C VAL A 982 -25.03 -13.66 -22.51
N LEU A 983 -24.77 -14.64 -23.37
CA LEU A 983 -24.76 -16.06 -22.99
C LEU A 983 -23.37 -16.64 -23.28
N ASP A 984 -22.66 -16.99 -22.22
CA ASP A 984 -21.28 -17.48 -22.30
C ASP A 984 -21.18 -18.90 -21.74
N LEU A 985 -21.07 -19.86 -22.66
CA LEU A 985 -20.96 -21.30 -22.39
C LEU A 985 -19.60 -21.84 -22.80
N GLU A 986 -18.57 -20.99 -22.84
CA GLU A 986 -17.22 -21.42 -23.22
C GLU A 986 -16.74 -22.59 -22.33
N ASP A 987 -16.38 -23.69 -22.99
CA ASP A 987 -15.94 -24.97 -22.41
C ASP A 987 -17.00 -25.65 -21.50
N ALA A 988 -18.27 -25.26 -21.60
CA ALA A 988 -19.37 -25.95 -20.91
C ALA A 988 -19.65 -27.33 -21.53
N SER A 989 -19.91 -28.32 -20.67
CA SER A 989 -20.22 -29.69 -21.08
C SER A 989 -21.73 -29.94 -21.11
N SER A 990 -22.18 -30.95 -21.88
CA SER A 990 -23.59 -31.36 -21.95
C SER A 990 -24.54 -30.36 -22.62
N VAL A 991 -24.01 -29.45 -23.45
CA VAL A 991 -24.82 -28.52 -24.25
C VAL A 991 -25.16 -29.17 -25.58
N THR A 992 -26.44 -29.48 -25.82
CA THR A 992 -26.88 -30.20 -27.02
C THR A 992 -27.47 -29.27 -28.09
N ASP A 993 -27.63 -29.77 -29.33
CA ASP A 993 -28.34 -29.07 -30.41
C ASP A 993 -29.78 -28.66 -30.02
N ASP A 994 -30.47 -29.47 -29.19
CA ASP A 994 -31.84 -29.18 -28.75
C ASP A 994 -31.90 -28.10 -27.67
N ASP A 995 -30.88 -28.01 -26.82
CA ASP A 995 -30.71 -26.87 -25.91
C ASP A 995 -30.51 -25.58 -26.70
N LEU A 996 -29.69 -25.61 -27.76
CA LEU A 996 -29.45 -24.46 -28.62
C LEU A 996 -30.75 -23.96 -29.28
N LYS A 997 -31.62 -24.86 -29.74
CA LYS A 997 -32.95 -24.48 -30.26
C LYS A 997 -33.80 -23.77 -29.20
N LYS A 998 -33.78 -24.23 -27.95
CA LYS A 998 -34.49 -23.59 -26.83
C LYS A 998 -33.91 -22.22 -26.52
N MET A 999 -32.58 -22.09 -26.44
CA MET A 999 -31.88 -20.82 -26.19
C MET A 999 -32.26 -19.76 -27.23
N VAL A 1000 -32.14 -20.10 -28.52
CA VAL A 1000 -32.45 -19.18 -29.63
C VAL A 1000 -33.92 -18.73 -29.62
N LYS A 1001 -34.84 -19.60 -29.17
CA LYS A 1001 -36.27 -19.29 -29.07
C LYS A 1001 -36.58 -18.38 -27.88
N LEU A 1002 -35.94 -18.61 -26.74
CA LEU A 1002 -36.27 -17.94 -25.47
C LEU A 1002 -35.47 -16.67 -25.22
N LEU A 1003 -34.29 -16.51 -25.85
CA LEU A 1003 -33.39 -15.38 -25.65
C LEU A 1003 -33.22 -14.51 -26.91
N PRO A 1004 -34.26 -13.79 -27.35
CA PRO A 1004 -34.21 -13.03 -28.61
C PRO A 1004 -33.30 -11.79 -28.57
N ARG A 1005 -32.86 -11.35 -27.37
CA ARG A 1005 -32.03 -10.14 -27.18
C ARG A 1005 -30.53 -10.40 -27.08
N LEU A 1006 -30.09 -11.62 -27.34
CA LEU A 1006 -28.66 -11.94 -27.31
C LEU A 1006 -27.88 -11.06 -28.29
N LYS A 1007 -26.87 -10.38 -27.74
CA LYS A 1007 -25.82 -9.63 -28.44
C LYS A 1007 -24.51 -10.43 -28.50
N PHE A 1008 -24.24 -11.27 -27.50
CA PHE A 1008 -23.07 -12.14 -27.44
C PHE A 1008 -23.47 -13.60 -27.14
N LEU A 1009 -23.01 -14.54 -27.98
CA LEU A 1009 -23.12 -15.96 -27.73
C LEU A 1009 -21.76 -16.66 -27.92
N SER A 1010 -21.26 -17.29 -26.85
CA SER A 1010 -20.11 -18.20 -26.92
C SER A 1010 -20.55 -19.63 -26.64
N LEU A 1011 -20.33 -20.50 -27.62
CA LEU A 1011 -20.47 -21.95 -27.58
C LEU A 1011 -19.11 -22.64 -27.73
N ARG A 1012 -18.03 -21.87 -27.57
CA ARG A 1012 -16.68 -22.34 -27.82
C ARG A 1012 -16.39 -23.56 -26.94
N GLY A 1013 -15.85 -24.64 -27.53
CA GLY A 1013 -15.52 -25.85 -26.79
C GLY A 1013 -16.73 -26.74 -26.42
N CYS A 1014 -17.97 -26.35 -26.75
CA CYS A 1014 -19.15 -27.20 -26.60
C CYS A 1014 -19.17 -28.29 -27.68
N LYS A 1015 -18.49 -29.42 -27.38
CA LYS A 1015 -18.27 -30.53 -28.34
C LYS A 1015 -19.55 -31.27 -28.76
N GLU A 1016 -20.66 -31.14 -28.05
CA GLU A 1016 -21.92 -31.82 -28.41
C GLU A 1016 -22.75 -31.04 -29.45
N ILE A 1017 -22.35 -29.81 -29.77
CA ILE A 1017 -23.02 -28.98 -30.78
C ILE A 1017 -22.46 -29.31 -32.16
N THR A 1018 -23.34 -29.78 -33.04
CA THR A 1018 -22.97 -30.24 -34.40
C THR A 1018 -23.52 -29.35 -35.50
N ARG A 1019 -24.55 -28.55 -35.21
CA ARG A 1019 -25.17 -27.63 -36.18
C ARG A 1019 -25.84 -26.46 -35.49
N LEU A 1020 -25.95 -25.34 -36.21
CA LEU A 1020 -26.78 -24.21 -35.81
C LEU A 1020 -28.19 -24.37 -36.41
N PRO A 1021 -29.27 -24.16 -35.63
CA PRO A 1021 -30.65 -24.33 -36.12
C PRO A 1021 -31.07 -23.21 -37.08
N ASP A 1022 -32.02 -23.45 -37.99
CA ASP A 1022 -32.51 -22.39 -38.89
C ASP A 1022 -33.17 -21.21 -38.16
N SER A 1023 -33.70 -21.44 -36.96
CA SER A 1023 -34.25 -20.39 -36.08
C SER A 1023 -33.20 -19.36 -35.64
N PHE A 1024 -31.90 -19.62 -35.85
CA PHE A 1024 -30.80 -18.74 -35.45
C PHE A 1024 -30.89 -17.34 -36.09
N GLY A 1025 -31.45 -17.24 -37.30
CA GLY A 1025 -31.74 -15.95 -37.95
C GLY A 1025 -32.76 -15.07 -37.21
N GLY A 1026 -33.39 -15.58 -36.13
CA GLY A 1026 -34.24 -14.81 -35.23
C GLY A 1026 -33.47 -13.91 -34.25
N LEU A 1027 -32.18 -14.16 -34.01
CA LEU A 1027 -31.34 -13.39 -33.08
C LEU A 1027 -30.82 -12.08 -33.69
N ARG A 1028 -31.72 -11.20 -34.13
CA ARG A 1028 -31.38 -10.01 -34.94
C ARG A 1028 -30.43 -9.01 -34.27
N GLN A 1029 -30.27 -9.07 -32.95
CA GLN A 1029 -29.37 -8.22 -32.17
C GLN A 1029 -27.98 -8.83 -31.95
N LEU A 1030 -27.74 -10.06 -32.42
CA LEU A 1030 -26.48 -10.76 -32.20
C LEU A 1030 -25.34 -10.02 -32.91
N GLN A 1031 -24.32 -9.63 -32.14
CA GLN A 1031 -23.10 -8.94 -32.59
C GLN A 1031 -21.90 -9.90 -32.64
N THR A 1032 -21.80 -10.83 -31.68
CA THR A 1032 -20.71 -11.81 -31.60
C THR A 1032 -21.24 -13.23 -31.50
N LEU A 1033 -20.74 -14.11 -32.37
CA LEU A 1033 -20.93 -15.56 -32.32
C LEU A 1033 -19.57 -16.27 -32.24
N ASP A 1034 -19.32 -17.02 -31.17
CA ASP A 1034 -18.14 -17.89 -31.03
C ASP A 1034 -18.52 -19.37 -30.96
N ILE A 1035 -18.19 -20.10 -32.00
CA ILE A 1035 -18.42 -21.54 -32.19
C ILE A 1035 -17.11 -22.31 -32.42
N ARG A 1036 -15.97 -21.73 -32.05
CA ARG A 1036 -14.67 -22.41 -32.17
C ARG A 1036 -14.65 -23.69 -31.35
N HIS A 1037 -13.94 -24.71 -31.82
CA HIS A 1037 -13.84 -26.01 -31.13
C HIS A 1037 -15.20 -26.70 -30.88
N THR A 1038 -16.22 -26.40 -31.68
CA THR A 1038 -17.46 -27.20 -31.81
C THR A 1038 -17.36 -28.15 -33.02
N PHE A 1039 -18.36 -28.98 -33.28
CA PHE A 1039 -18.44 -29.80 -34.50
C PHE A 1039 -19.31 -29.18 -35.61
N VAL A 1040 -19.63 -27.89 -35.51
CA VAL A 1040 -20.35 -27.17 -36.57
C VAL A 1040 -19.49 -27.11 -37.83
N ALA A 1041 -19.95 -27.72 -38.91
CA ALA A 1041 -19.24 -27.75 -40.20
C ALA A 1041 -19.76 -26.73 -41.22
N THR A 1042 -21.04 -26.34 -41.13
CA THR A 1042 -21.70 -25.45 -42.09
C THR A 1042 -22.55 -24.42 -41.35
N LEU A 1043 -22.48 -23.15 -41.76
CA LEU A 1043 -23.35 -22.10 -41.24
C LEU A 1043 -24.71 -22.13 -41.97
N PRO A 1044 -25.85 -22.02 -41.25
CA PRO A 1044 -27.17 -22.07 -41.86
C PRO A 1044 -27.45 -20.81 -42.68
N LEU A 1045 -28.23 -20.93 -43.76
CA LEU A 1045 -28.59 -19.80 -44.62
C LEU A 1045 -29.26 -18.65 -43.83
N SER A 1046 -29.95 -18.98 -42.74
CA SER A 1046 -30.61 -18.01 -41.87
C SER A 1046 -29.65 -17.04 -41.17
N ILE A 1047 -28.35 -17.33 -41.09
CA ILE A 1047 -27.34 -16.43 -40.50
C ILE A 1047 -27.24 -15.10 -41.26
N THR A 1048 -27.53 -15.10 -42.57
CA THR A 1048 -27.55 -13.90 -43.41
C THR A 1048 -28.61 -12.87 -42.99
N LYS A 1049 -29.57 -13.27 -42.15
CA LYS A 1049 -30.58 -12.38 -41.56
C LYS A 1049 -30.04 -11.54 -40.40
N LEU A 1050 -28.85 -11.85 -39.88
CA LEU A 1050 -28.24 -11.20 -38.73
C LEU A 1050 -27.43 -9.96 -39.15
N GLN A 1051 -28.14 -8.88 -39.45
CA GLN A 1051 -27.55 -7.65 -40.00
C GLN A 1051 -26.63 -6.89 -39.03
N LYS A 1052 -26.77 -7.10 -37.70
CA LYS A 1052 -25.91 -6.51 -36.67
C LYS A 1052 -24.70 -7.36 -36.30
N LEU A 1053 -24.53 -8.53 -36.93
CA LEU A 1053 -23.45 -9.45 -36.61
C LEU A 1053 -22.10 -8.90 -37.09
N GLN A 1054 -21.17 -8.70 -36.16
CA GLN A 1054 -19.84 -8.13 -36.42
C GLN A 1054 -18.74 -9.19 -36.38
N HIS A 1055 -18.92 -10.24 -35.58
CA HIS A 1055 -17.89 -11.24 -35.35
C HIS A 1055 -18.42 -12.67 -35.44
N ILE A 1056 -17.87 -13.44 -36.37
CA ILE A 1056 -18.06 -14.89 -36.48
C ILE A 1056 -16.72 -15.56 -36.19
N CYS A 1057 -16.63 -16.20 -35.03
CA CYS A 1057 -15.49 -16.99 -34.60
C CYS A 1057 -15.83 -18.48 -34.73
N ALA A 1058 -15.11 -19.20 -35.57
CA ALA A 1058 -15.42 -20.50 -36.12
C ALA A 1058 -14.12 -21.26 -36.51
N GLY A 1059 -14.19 -22.59 -36.57
CA GLY A 1059 -13.07 -23.46 -36.94
C GLY A 1059 -12.57 -24.36 -35.79
N THR A 1060 -11.81 -25.40 -36.16
CA THR A 1060 -11.42 -26.50 -35.24
C THR A 1060 -9.91 -26.71 -35.06
N THR A 1061 -9.06 -25.85 -35.63
CA THR A 1061 -7.60 -26.02 -35.54
C THR A 1061 -7.02 -25.49 -34.24
N VAL A 1062 -6.25 -26.37 -33.60
CA VAL A 1062 -5.35 -26.11 -32.48
C VAL A 1062 -4.09 -25.47 -33.07
N GLN A 1063 -3.63 -24.35 -32.51
CA GLN A 1063 -2.45 -23.55 -32.92
C GLN A 1063 -2.60 -22.60 -34.11
N LEU A 1064 -3.36 -21.53 -33.91
CA LEU A 1064 -2.91 -20.19 -34.29
C LEU A 1064 -3.31 -19.30 -33.12
N ASP A 1065 -2.48 -19.29 -32.08
CA ASP A 1065 -2.51 -18.20 -31.12
C ASP A 1065 -2.37 -16.88 -31.90
N ASP A 1066 -2.97 -15.80 -31.39
CA ASP A 1066 -3.02 -14.45 -31.97
C ASP A 1066 -1.61 -13.78 -32.15
N ASN A 1067 -0.55 -14.54 -32.40
CA ASN A 1067 0.86 -14.13 -32.37
C ASN A 1067 1.44 -13.61 -33.70
N THR A 1068 0.68 -13.45 -34.78
CA THR A 1068 1.24 -12.99 -36.07
C THR A 1068 0.60 -11.70 -36.57
N SER A 1069 1.09 -10.58 -36.04
CA SER A 1069 1.23 -9.32 -36.79
C SER A 1069 2.71 -9.16 -37.18
N THR A 1070 3.15 -9.94 -38.17
CA THR A 1070 4.48 -9.75 -38.78
C THR A 1070 4.28 -9.00 -40.09
N ILE A 1071 4.66 -7.72 -40.10
CA ILE A 1071 4.97 -6.98 -41.32
C ILE A 1071 6.38 -7.40 -41.70
N GLU A 1072 6.53 -8.24 -42.71
CA GLU A 1072 7.74 -8.27 -43.52
C GLU A 1072 7.34 -7.95 -44.95
N SER A 1073 7.63 -6.73 -45.37
CA SER A 1073 7.68 -6.34 -46.77
C SER A 1073 8.73 -7.19 -47.49
N LEU A 1074 8.32 -8.00 -48.46
CA LEU A 1074 9.21 -8.70 -49.38
C LEU A 1074 10.04 -7.67 -50.20
N PRO A 1075 11.38 -7.70 -50.18
CA PRO A 1075 12.17 -7.12 -51.26
C PRO A 1075 12.15 -8.05 -52.49
N PRO A 1076 12.35 -7.53 -53.71
CA PRO A 1076 12.35 -8.35 -54.92
C PRO A 1076 13.60 -9.27 -54.93
N PRO A 1077 13.53 -10.47 -55.54
CA PRO A 1077 14.64 -11.41 -55.52
C PRO A 1077 15.74 -10.98 -56.50
N PRO A 1078 17.03 -11.05 -56.14
CA PRO A 1078 18.09 -11.07 -57.13
C PRO A 1078 18.26 -12.48 -57.71
N ALA A 1079 18.62 -12.50 -58.99
CA ALA A 1079 18.76 -13.69 -59.82
C ALA A 1079 19.96 -14.56 -59.42
N GLY A 1080 19.80 -15.88 -59.62
CA GLY A 1080 20.91 -16.80 -59.91
C GLY A 1080 21.44 -17.61 -58.72
N SER A 1081 21.13 -18.91 -58.70
CA SER A 1081 22.12 -19.98 -58.94
C SER A 1081 21.63 -21.33 -58.39
N VAL A 1082 22.04 -22.36 -59.10
CA VAL A 1082 21.64 -23.75 -59.02
C VAL A 1082 22.51 -24.49 -57.99
N SER A 1083 21.93 -25.31 -57.10
CA SER A 1083 22.47 -26.65 -56.81
C SER A 1083 21.57 -27.52 -55.92
N SER A 1084 21.32 -28.71 -56.46
CA SER A 1084 20.90 -29.98 -55.88
C SER A 1084 21.42 -30.36 -54.48
N THR A 1085 20.61 -31.01 -53.63
CA THR A 1085 20.66 -32.46 -53.29
C THR A 1085 20.02 -32.82 -51.92
N LYS A 1086 19.19 -33.87 -51.98
CA LYS A 1086 19.01 -35.05 -51.08
C LYS A 1086 18.59 -34.92 -49.59
N ARG A 1087 17.69 -35.86 -49.26
CA ARG A 1087 17.05 -36.20 -47.98
C ARG A 1087 17.97 -36.92 -46.98
N GLY A 1088 17.72 -36.65 -45.69
CA GLY A 1088 17.76 -37.61 -44.56
C GLY A 1088 18.89 -37.42 -43.52
N PRO A 1089 18.75 -37.90 -42.27
CA PRO A 1089 17.67 -37.70 -41.29
C PRO A 1089 18.19 -37.11 -39.95
N ARG A 1090 17.33 -36.46 -39.14
CA ARG A 1090 17.70 -36.01 -37.79
C ARG A 1090 17.23 -36.99 -36.72
N ALA A 1091 18.15 -37.21 -35.79
CA ALA A 1091 18.11 -38.11 -34.65
C ALA A 1091 17.06 -37.74 -33.59
N SER A 1092 16.57 -38.79 -32.95
CA SER A 1092 15.81 -38.81 -31.71
C SER A 1092 16.59 -38.22 -30.53
N THR A 1093 15.94 -37.40 -29.72
CA THR A 1093 16.29 -37.28 -28.30
C THR A 1093 15.01 -37.22 -27.48
N LEU A 1094 14.89 -38.22 -26.60
CA LEU A 1094 13.83 -38.45 -25.64
C LEU A 1094 13.82 -37.33 -24.60
N VAL A 1095 12.66 -36.73 -24.37
CA VAL A 1095 12.31 -36.13 -23.07
C VAL A 1095 11.05 -36.80 -22.55
N SER A 1096 11.19 -37.24 -21.31
CA SER A 1096 10.36 -38.11 -20.51
C SER A 1096 8.92 -37.64 -20.31
N LYS A 1097 8.02 -38.61 -20.39
CA LYS A 1097 6.61 -38.57 -20.00
C LYS A 1097 6.44 -38.16 -18.53
N LEU A 1098 5.75 -37.05 -18.29
CA LEU A 1098 4.99 -36.82 -17.05
C LEU A 1098 3.50 -36.90 -17.42
N ARG A 1099 2.87 -37.92 -16.84
CA ARG A 1099 1.51 -38.39 -17.10
C ARG A 1099 0.52 -37.49 -16.36
N VAL A 1100 -0.19 -36.64 -17.08
CA VAL A 1100 -1.39 -35.94 -16.56
C VAL A 1100 -2.56 -36.95 -16.61
N PRO A 1101 -3.50 -36.97 -15.64
CA PRO A 1101 -4.58 -37.96 -15.64
C PRO A 1101 -5.47 -37.81 -16.87
N GLU A 1102 -5.57 -38.88 -17.66
CA GLU A 1102 -6.51 -39.01 -18.76
C GLU A 1102 -7.94 -39.00 -18.20
N PHE A 1103 -8.64 -37.87 -18.33
CA PHE A 1103 -10.10 -37.93 -18.36
C PHE A 1103 -10.49 -38.77 -19.58
N HIS A 1104 -11.28 -39.83 -19.35
CA HIS A 1104 -11.79 -40.71 -20.39
C HIS A 1104 -12.55 -39.95 -21.48
N THR A 1105 -11.84 -39.44 -22.49
CA THR A 1105 -12.43 -39.01 -23.74
C THR A 1105 -12.88 -40.26 -24.48
N ARG A 1106 -14.17 -40.58 -24.43
CA ARG A 1106 -14.80 -41.47 -25.41
C ARG A 1106 -14.38 -40.98 -26.80
N ARG A 1107 -13.74 -41.84 -27.59
CA ARG A 1107 -13.39 -41.58 -28.99
C ARG A 1107 -14.68 -41.44 -29.80
N TYR A 1108 -15.20 -40.22 -29.93
CA TYR A 1108 -16.16 -39.90 -30.96
C TYR A 1108 -15.39 -39.69 -32.28
N GLN A 1109 -15.56 -40.62 -33.21
CA GLN A 1109 -15.03 -40.48 -34.57
C GLN A 1109 -15.67 -39.27 -35.25
N ARG A 1110 -14.83 -38.39 -35.83
CA ARG A 1110 -15.23 -37.23 -36.63
C ARG A 1110 -16.12 -37.65 -37.80
N PRO A 1111 -17.22 -36.93 -38.10
CA PRO A 1111 -17.81 -36.95 -39.44
C PRO A 1111 -16.77 -36.48 -40.46
N SER A 1112 -16.70 -37.15 -41.60
CA SER A 1112 -15.65 -37.08 -42.63
C SER A 1112 -15.63 -35.80 -43.49
N SER A 1113 -16.33 -34.72 -43.11
CA SER A 1113 -16.64 -33.61 -44.02
C SER A 1113 -15.74 -32.37 -43.97
N SER A 1114 -14.85 -32.19 -42.98
CA SER A 1114 -13.88 -31.06 -42.95
C SER A 1114 -12.47 -31.59 -42.68
N ARG A 1115 -11.70 -31.84 -43.75
CA ARG A 1115 -10.26 -32.15 -43.63
C ARG A 1115 -9.41 -30.90 -43.34
N ASN A 1116 -9.94 -29.70 -43.62
CA ASN A 1116 -9.18 -28.44 -43.65
C ASN A 1116 -9.46 -27.48 -42.49
N GLY A 1117 -10.25 -27.89 -41.48
CA GLY A 1117 -10.44 -27.15 -40.22
C GLY A 1117 -11.26 -25.85 -40.29
N GLY A 1118 -11.70 -25.42 -41.48
CA GLY A 1118 -12.58 -24.27 -41.72
C GLY A 1118 -14.05 -24.65 -41.78
N ILE A 1119 -14.94 -23.65 -41.72
CA ILE A 1119 -16.40 -23.83 -41.80
C ILE A 1119 -16.89 -23.41 -43.19
N GLU A 1120 -17.87 -24.13 -43.75
CA GLU A 1120 -18.55 -23.73 -44.99
C GLU A 1120 -19.52 -22.57 -44.74
N ALA A 1121 -19.35 -21.47 -45.49
CA ALA A 1121 -20.23 -20.31 -45.40
C ALA A 1121 -21.40 -20.40 -46.41
N PRO A 1122 -22.60 -19.90 -46.06
CA PRO A 1122 -23.75 -19.93 -46.96
C PRO A 1122 -23.67 -18.83 -48.02
N PRO A 1123 -24.37 -18.99 -49.17
CA PRO A 1123 -24.55 -17.90 -50.12
C PRO A 1123 -25.32 -16.73 -49.49
N GLY A 1124 -24.99 -15.50 -49.90
CA GLY A 1124 -25.54 -14.27 -49.33
C GLY A 1124 -24.79 -13.72 -48.12
N LEU A 1125 -23.64 -14.29 -47.76
CA LEU A 1125 -22.74 -13.76 -46.72
C LEU A 1125 -22.31 -12.31 -47.03
N GLY A 1126 -22.12 -11.96 -48.30
CA GLY A 1126 -21.74 -10.61 -48.74
C GLY A 1126 -22.79 -9.52 -48.44
N LYS A 1127 -23.99 -9.89 -47.98
CA LYS A 1127 -25.03 -8.95 -47.55
C LYS A 1127 -24.82 -8.47 -46.10
N MET A 1128 -23.91 -9.09 -45.36
CA MET A 1128 -23.70 -8.82 -43.93
C MET A 1128 -22.64 -7.71 -43.74
N MET A 1129 -22.98 -6.49 -44.17
CA MET A 1129 -22.05 -5.35 -44.29
C MET A 1129 -21.40 -4.90 -42.97
N ALA A 1130 -21.97 -5.29 -41.82
CA ALA A 1130 -21.45 -4.98 -40.48
C ALA A 1130 -20.34 -5.95 -40.02
N LEU A 1131 -20.03 -7.02 -40.78
CA LEU A 1131 -19.01 -7.99 -40.39
C LEU A 1131 -17.61 -7.38 -40.37
N HIS A 1132 -16.98 -7.43 -39.20
CA HIS A 1132 -15.60 -7.02 -38.98
C HIS A 1132 -14.64 -8.20 -38.96
N ASN A 1133 -15.06 -9.33 -38.40
CA ASN A 1133 -14.18 -10.49 -38.24
C ASN A 1133 -14.89 -11.76 -38.66
N ILE A 1134 -14.29 -12.47 -39.60
CA ILE A 1134 -14.65 -13.83 -39.92
C ILE A 1134 -13.39 -14.66 -39.72
N SER A 1135 -13.48 -15.69 -38.88
CA SER A 1135 -12.40 -16.66 -38.70
C SER A 1135 -12.26 -17.56 -39.94
N VAL A 1136 -11.88 -18.83 -39.79
CA VAL A 1136 -11.53 -19.72 -40.92
C VAL A 1136 -12.77 -20.20 -41.69
N ILE A 1137 -12.90 -19.76 -42.94
CA ILE A 1137 -13.84 -20.31 -43.92
C ILE A 1137 -13.11 -21.34 -44.80
N ASP A 1138 -13.74 -22.49 -45.05
CA ASP A 1138 -13.26 -23.45 -46.05
C ASP A 1138 -13.70 -23.01 -47.46
N VAL A 1139 -12.75 -22.71 -48.34
CA VAL A 1139 -13.01 -22.31 -49.74
C VAL A 1139 -12.74 -23.43 -50.75
N SER A 1140 -12.37 -24.62 -50.29
CA SER A 1140 -12.16 -25.79 -51.17
C SER A 1140 -13.46 -26.44 -51.66
N VAL A 1141 -14.58 -26.10 -51.04
CA VAL A 1141 -15.92 -26.57 -51.40
C VAL A 1141 -16.44 -25.90 -52.67
N ALA A 1142 -17.38 -26.54 -53.38
CA ALA A 1142 -17.91 -26.04 -54.66
C ALA A 1142 -18.53 -24.62 -54.57
N SER A 1143 -19.02 -24.24 -53.40
CA SER A 1143 -19.56 -22.92 -53.06
C SER A 1143 -18.47 -21.85 -52.81
N GLY A 1144 -17.21 -22.26 -52.61
CA GLY A 1144 -16.09 -21.41 -52.21
C GLY A 1144 -15.84 -20.22 -53.13
N ARG A 1145 -15.81 -20.42 -54.46
CA ARG A 1145 -15.61 -19.33 -55.43
C ARG A 1145 -16.74 -18.29 -55.40
N ALA A 1146 -17.98 -18.74 -55.23
CA ALA A 1146 -19.12 -17.82 -55.12
C ALA A 1146 -19.04 -16.96 -53.84
N ILE A 1147 -18.57 -17.55 -52.74
CA ILE A 1147 -18.33 -16.83 -51.49
C ILE A 1147 -17.21 -15.79 -51.66
N LEU A 1148 -16.13 -16.13 -52.37
CA LEU A 1148 -15.05 -15.17 -52.66
C LEU A 1148 -15.52 -13.93 -53.44
N GLU A 1149 -16.47 -14.09 -54.37
CA GLU A 1149 -17.09 -12.96 -55.06
C GLU A 1149 -17.89 -12.04 -54.13
N GLU A 1150 -18.51 -12.62 -53.11
CA GLU A 1150 -19.34 -11.88 -52.16
C GLU A 1150 -18.50 -11.11 -51.13
N LEU A 1151 -17.27 -11.55 -50.84
CA LEU A 1151 -16.39 -10.92 -49.84
C LEU A 1151 -16.06 -9.46 -50.17
N LYS A 1152 -15.97 -9.09 -51.47
CA LYS A 1152 -15.70 -7.71 -51.90
C LYS A 1152 -16.73 -6.69 -51.40
N ASN A 1153 -17.93 -7.16 -51.07
CA ASN A 1153 -19.00 -6.32 -50.54
C ASN A 1153 -18.81 -6.02 -49.05
N LEU A 1154 -18.00 -6.80 -48.31
CA LEU A 1154 -17.80 -6.66 -46.87
C LEU A 1154 -16.75 -5.58 -46.55
N THR A 1155 -17.09 -4.32 -46.79
CA THR A 1155 -16.15 -3.18 -46.68
C THR A 1155 -15.65 -2.91 -45.25
N GLN A 1156 -16.35 -3.41 -44.22
CA GLN A 1156 -15.94 -3.27 -42.81
C GLN A 1156 -15.08 -4.44 -42.30
N LEU A 1157 -14.77 -5.42 -43.15
CA LEU A 1157 -14.03 -6.62 -42.75
C LEU A 1157 -12.56 -6.29 -42.44
N ARG A 1158 -12.12 -6.63 -41.23
CA ARG A 1158 -10.77 -6.39 -40.70
C ARG A 1158 -9.94 -7.66 -40.59
N LYS A 1159 -10.57 -8.82 -40.37
CA LYS A 1159 -9.87 -10.12 -40.29
C LYS A 1159 -10.65 -11.21 -41.03
N LEU A 1160 -9.93 -11.96 -41.88
CA LEU A 1160 -10.45 -13.11 -42.61
C LEU A 1160 -9.50 -14.30 -42.49
N GLY A 1161 -9.98 -15.43 -41.96
CA GLY A 1161 -9.30 -16.71 -42.05
C GLY A 1161 -9.79 -17.54 -43.23
N VAL A 1162 -8.91 -18.21 -43.95
CA VAL A 1162 -9.29 -19.07 -45.08
C VAL A 1162 -8.49 -20.37 -45.05
N SER A 1163 -9.16 -21.50 -45.29
CA SER A 1163 -8.52 -22.81 -45.45
C SER A 1163 -8.95 -23.50 -46.75
N GLY A 1164 -8.18 -24.50 -47.18
CA GLY A 1164 -8.45 -25.22 -48.43
C GLY A 1164 -8.11 -24.41 -49.69
N VAL A 1165 -7.12 -23.53 -49.62
CA VAL A 1165 -6.74 -22.65 -50.74
C VAL A 1165 -5.83 -23.42 -51.71
N ASN A 1166 -6.13 -23.46 -53.01
CA ASN A 1166 -5.17 -23.97 -54.02
C ASN A 1166 -4.41 -22.80 -54.68
N ARG A 1167 -3.35 -23.08 -55.46
CA ARG A 1167 -2.55 -22.04 -56.15
C ARG A 1167 -3.37 -21.12 -57.07
N ASP A 1168 -4.44 -21.61 -57.68
CA ASP A 1168 -5.32 -20.82 -58.56
C ASP A 1168 -6.24 -19.90 -57.75
N LEU A 1169 -6.69 -20.34 -56.57
CA LEU A 1169 -7.56 -19.59 -55.67
C LEU A 1169 -6.84 -18.47 -54.90
N VAL A 1170 -5.51 -18.56 -54.70
CA VAL A 1170 -4.74 -17.50 -54.02
C VAL A 1170 -4.85 -16.16 -54.75
N ARG A 1171 -4.64 -16.16 -56.07
CA ARG A 1171 -4.74 -14.93 -56.88
C ARG A 1171 -6.14 -14.35 -56.87
N GLU A 1172 -7.15 -15.22 -56.96
CA GLU A 1172 -8.55 -14.82 -56.94
C GLU A 1172 -8.90 -14.20 -55.59
N LEU A 1173 -8.44 -14.78 -54.48
CA LEU A 1173 -8.60 -14.26 -53.14
C LEU A 1173 -7.93 -12.89 -52.95
N GLU A 1174 -6.67 -12.72 -53.37
CA GLU A 1174 -5.95 -11.43 -53.32
C GLU A 1174 -6.66 -10.33 -54.12
N ILE A 1175 -7.10 -10.64 -55.35
CA ILE A 1175 -7.83 -9.69 -56.20
C ILE A 1175 -9.14 -9.27 -55.53
N ARG A 1176 -9.91 -10.22 -54.99
CA ARG A 1176 -11.26 -9.96 -54.44
C ARG A 1176 -11.23 -9.30 -53.08
N THR A 1177 -10.15 -9.47 -52.32
CA THR A 1177 -9.95 -8.82 -51.01
C THR A 1177 -9.20 -7.49 -51.09
N SER A 1178 -8.53 -7.19 -52.21
CA SER A 1178 -7.83 -5.92 -52.43
C SER A 1178 -8.65 -4.63 -52.18
N PRO A 1179 -9.98 -4.58 -52.39
CA PRO A 1179 -10.78 -3.38 -52.09
C PRO A 1179 -11.00 -3.14 -50.58
N ILE A 1180 -10.70 -4.12 -49.73
CA ILE A 1180 -10.98 -4.09 -48.29
C ILE A 1180 -9.76 -3.51 -47.56
N LYS A 1181 -9.89 -2.26 -47.11
CA LYS A 1181 -8.81 -1.56 -46.39
C LYS A 1181 -8.57 -2.21 -45.02
N ASN A 1182 -7.30 -2.33 -44.63
CA ASN A 1182 -6.85 -2.86 -43.32
C ASN A 1182 -7.24 -4.33 -43.04
N LEU A 1183 -7.48 -5.14 -44.08
CA LEU A 1183 -7.77 -6.56 -43.92
C LEU A 1183 -6.51 -7.36 -43.55
N VAL A 1184 -6.57 -8.10 -42.45
CA VAL A 1184 -5.62 -9.15 -42.09
C VAL A 1184 -6.12 -10.48 -42.62
N LEU A 1185 -5.42 -11.02 -43.62
CA LEU A 1185 -5.75 -12.30 -44.24
C LEU A 1185 -4.87 -13.42 -43.68
N VAL A 1186 -5.49 -14.48 -43.16
CA VAL A 1186 -4.80 -15.63 -42.57
C VAL A 1186 -5.13 -16.89 -43.37
N SER A 1187 -4.16 -17.40 -44.14
CA SER A 1187 -4.31 -18.66 -44.88
C SER A 1187 -3.82 -19.85 -44.03
N MET A 1188 -4.58 -20.95 -43.99
CA MET A 1188 -4.29 -22.15 -43.19
C MET A 1188 -3.91 -23.39 -44.03
N ASN A 1189 -3.12 -23.21 -45.10
CA ASN A 1189 -2.65 -24.33 -45.92
C ASN A 1189 -1.52 -25.14 -45.27
#